data_AF-A0A1H0PB98-F1
#
_entry.id   AF-A0A1H0PB98-F1
#
_cell.length_a   1.000
_cell.length_b   1.000
_cell.length_c   1.000
_cell.angle_alpha   90.00
_cell.angle_beta   90.00
_cell.angle_gamma   90.00
#
_symmetry.space_group_name_H-M   'P 1'
#
loop_
_entity.id
_entity.type
_entity.pdbx_description
1 polymer ?
#
loop_
_entity_poly.entity_id
_entity_poly.type
_entity_poly.pdbx_seq_one_letter_code
_entity_poly.pdbx_strand_id
1 'polypeptide(L)'
;MTAYVAGRPATRSGRRASATLVLAVGIAALVVAGSLALQPAYGGQRWLVAAVGGAATGALVAWGAARLALPWFFSVLGLVVAYLLFGAALATPSVAAGGIAPTLESTRLLVLGVVTSWRQALTVAVPVGSSGALLVPVFLSTLVLSHVGATIAVRTRRPLFALLAPTVMLAVAALMGTSDSHLPLVSGGVLAVGGLILASAVGVGDARLNLRKPVSGILVLAAAVAAVLFAGGPTAPGSPRVALRTYVNPPFDPQTYPSPLSGFRNYVGSDEAKKVKLFSISGLPDDVDVRLAALDSYDGVAFGVTSDTGAFARVGDKIAESVTGTQVSAHLTVQGYQGVYLPTAGHLTGIEFSGDRAATLTEAFRYATGSAVGVEPDGLRPGDTYDFTALVPADPTDGQMASAAVDNSTGIVAPAKIPDAARTAATKYTGAVDGAYAKAKAMADGLKAAGHLSHGSKTETRQSPSGHGIDRLTRLLTDPQMIGDQEQFAPALSMMLWSQGIPNRVVMGFATGKHGTAPVTVTGGDVTAWVEVPFAGVGWVSFDPTPDQNSQAPQPIPRQSAPKPQVVQPPPPPPPPGQAKTSEVDQSQSSDKNPDDNKKNDPPPPGSAASGFWWAIGLGAGGLMLLIAAGVALILWLKARRRARRRNAPAPPDRISGGWNQVLDEATDFGWAVPDRRTRSEAAADLDERFATGTVLLAREADARVFGPDAVDDEQAARFWTEVDAALLGLQTGHGRWRRLRARVSIASLRREDGRR
;
A
#
# COMPACT_ATOMS: atom_id res chain seq x y z
N MET A 1 50.67 -65.87 1.86
CA MET A 1 51.24 -64.52 1.76
C MET A 1 50.51 -63.80 0.65
N THR A 2 49.42 -63.11 0.97
CA THR A 2 48.64 -62.28 0.02
C THR A 2 47.87 -61.25 0.84
N ALA A 3 48.33 -60.01 0.77
CA ALA A 3 47.81 -58.88 1.53
C ALA A 3 46.45 -58.43 0.99
N TYR A 4 45.44 -58.39 1.87
CA TYR A 4 44.14 -57.78 1.58
C TYR A 4 44.27 -56.26 1.79
N VAL A 5 44.42 -55.51 0.70
CA VAL A 5 44.47 -54.04 0.72
C VAL A 5 43.07 -53.51 0.99
N ALA A 6 42.84 -53.05 2.21
CA ALA A 6 41.63 -52.31 2.58
C ALA A 6 41.64 -50.93 1.93
N GLY A 7 40.79 -50.74 0.91
CA GLY A 7 40.50 -49.43 0.34
C GLY A 7 39.84 -48.53 1.38
N ARG A 8 40.49 -47.41 1.73
CA ARG A 8 39.88 -46.33 2.51
C ARG A 8 38.68 -45.76 1.75
N PRO A 9 37.48 -45.64 2.36
CA PRO A 9 36.35 -45.01 1.68
C PRO A 9 36.58 -43.50 1.59
N ALA A 10 36.61 -42.99 0.36
CA ALA A 10 36.57 -41.57 0.07
C ALA A 10 35.32 -40.90 0.67
N THR A 11 35.49 -39.65 1.07
CA THR A 11 34.63 -38.82 1.92
C THR A 11 33.21 -38.62 1.36
N ARG A 12 32.21 -39.26 2.00
CA ARG A 12 30.76 -39.13 1.74
C ARG A 12 30.14 -37.76 2.11
N SER A 13 30.89 -36.78 2.61
CA SER A 13 30.34 -35.51 3.14
C SER A 13 30.04 -34.44 2.06
N GLY A 14 30.83 -34.37 0.98
CA GLY A 14 30.70 -33.33 -0.05
C GLY A 14 29.42 -33.41 -0.89
N ARG A 15 28.94 -34.62 -1.20
CA ARG A 15 27.73 -34.87 -2.02
C ARG A 15 26.41 -34.47 -1.35
N ARG A 16 26.37 -34.30 -0.01
CA ARG A 16 25.15 -33.85 0.70
C ARG A 16 25.01 -32.32 0.72
N ALA A 17 26.12 -31.58 0.66
CA ALA A 17 26.10 -30.12 0.72
C ALA A 17 25.62 -29.48 -0.59
N SER A 18 26.05 -30.03 -1.74
CA SER A 18 25.60 -29.56 -3.05
C SER A 18 24.11 -29.83 -3.29
N ALA A 19 23.62 -31.03 -2.94
CA ALA A 19 22.21 -31.38 -3.09
C ALA A 19 21.28 -30.48 -2.24
N THR A 20 21.67 -30.18 -1.00
CA THR A 20 20.88 -29.29 -0.11
C THR A 20 20.92 -27.84 -0.56
N LEU A 21 22.01 -27.38 -1.17
CA LEU A 21 22.09 -26.05 -1.76
C LEU A 21 21.18 -25.93 -2.99
N VAL A 22 21.20 -26.92 -3.89
CA VAL A 22 20.32 -26.96 -5.07
C VAL A 22 18.84 -26.90 -4.68
N LEU A 23 18.43 -27.62 -3.63
CA LEU A 23 17.06 -27.55 -3.11
C LEU A 23 16.70 -26.15 -2.57
N ALA A 24 17.60 -25.53 -1.80
CA ALA A 24 17.39 -24.18 -1.28
C ALA A 24 17.28 -23.15 -2.41
N VAL A 25 18.15 -23.23 -3.42
CA VAL A 25 18.12 -22.36 -4.60
C VAL A 25 16.87 -22.60 -5.45
N GLY A 26 16.45 -23.86 -5.63
CA GLY A 26 15.23 -24.20 -6.36
C GLY A 26 13.97 -23.61 -5.70
N ILE A 27 13.87 -23.68 -4.37
CA ILE A 27 12.78 -23.03 -3.63
C ILE A 27 12.83 -21.50 -3.77
N ALA A 28 14.01 -20.89 -3.66
CA ALA A 28 14.17 -19.45 -3.86
C ALA A 28 13.71 -19.01 -5.27
N ALA A 29 14.09 -19.78 -6.31
CA ALA A 29 13.68 -19.52 -7.68
C ALA A 29 12.16 -19.61 -7.86
N LEU A 30 11.51 -20.60 -7.23
CA LEU A 30 10.05 -20.72 -7.23
C LEU A 30 9.37 -19.56 -6.49
N VAL A 31 9.92 -19.10 -5.37
CA VAL A 31 9.40 -17.93 -4.64
C VAL A 31 9.51 -16.67 -5.52
N VAL A 32 10.63 -16.47 -6.22
CA VAL A 32 10.78 -15.37 -7.19
C VAL A 32 9.76 -15.52 -8.32
N ALA A 33 9.55 -16.71 -8.87
CA ALA A 33 8.55 -16.95 -9.91
C ALA A 33 7.12 -16.61 -9.42
N GLY A 34 6.78 -16.97 -8.18
CA GLY A 34 5.51 -16.59 -7.55
C GLY A 34 5.36 -15.08 -7.37
N SER A 35 6.46 -14.36 -7.17
CA SER A 35 6.47 -12.89 -7.05
C SER A 35 6.28 -12.15 -8.38
N LEU A 36 6.43 -12.81 -9.54
CA LEU A 36 6.31 -12.17 -10.86
C LEU A 36 4.93 -11.54 -11.11
N ALA A 37 3.89 -12.03 -10.42
CA ALA A 37 2.57 -11.42 -10.46
C ALA A 37 2.50 -10.00 -9.84
N LEU A 38 3.57 -9.55 -9.16
CA LEU A 38 3.70 -8.18 -8.65
C LEU A 38 4.22 -7.17 -9.69
N GLN A 39 4.72 -7.62 -10.85
CA GLN A 39 5.25 -6.73 -11.91
C GLN A 39 4.30 -5.57 -12.28
N PRO A 40 2.98 -5.77 -12.50
CA PRO A 40 2.10 -4.67 -12.86
C PRO A 40 1.86 -3.71 -11.68
N ALA A 41 1.93 -4.20 -10.43
CA ALA A 41 1.70 -3.36 -9.25
C ALA A 41 2.90 -2.47 -8.92
N TYR A 42 4.12 -2.98 -9.06
CA TYR A 42 5.33 -2.23 -8.72
C TYR A 42 5.90 -1.41 -9.87
N GLY A 43 5.79 -1.91 -11.11
CA GLY A 43 6.44 -1.31 -12.28
C GLY A 43 7.98 -1.36 -12.22
N GLY A 44 8.64 -1.09 -13.34
CA GLY A 44 10.11 -1.09 -13.42
C GLY A 44 10.77 -2.43 -13.09
N GLN A 45 12.05 -2.41 -12.72
CA GLN A 45 12.87 -3.61 -12.44
C GLN A 45 13.39 -3.68 -10.99
N ARG A 46 13.35 -2.59 -10.23
CA ARG A 46 13.92 -2.53 -8.87
C ARG A 46 13.25 -3.49 -7.89
N TRP A 47 11.94 -3.67 -8.00
CA TRP A 47 11.20 -4.64 -7.19
C TRP A 47 11.68 -6.08 -7.43
N LEU A 48 12.10 -6.42 -8.66
CA LEU A 48 12.63 -7.75 -8.99
C LEU A 48 13.99 -7.96 -8.31
N VAL A 49 14.83 -6.92 -8.25
CA VAL A 49 16.10 -6.96 -7.49
C VAL A 49 15.82 -7.20 -6.01
N ALA A 50 14.83 -6.52 -5.43
CA ALA A 50 14.39 -6.74 -4.05
C ALA A 50 13.87 -8.17 -3.83
N ALA A 51 13.05 -8.68 -4.76
CA ALA A 51 12.48 -10.02 -4.71
C ALA A 51 13.56 -11.11 -4.77
N VAL A 52 14.48 -11.02 -5.75
CA VAL A 52 15.60 -11.96 -5.95
C VAL A 52 16.57 -11.88 -4.79
N GLY A 53 16.95 -10.67 -4.37
CA GLY A 53 17.85 -10.45 -3.24
C GLY A 53 17.28 -10.99 -1.93
N GLY A 54 16.00 -10.74 -1.64
CA GLY A 54 15.28 -11.32 -0.51
C GLY A 54 15.26 -12.86 -0.56
N ALA A 55 14.84 -13.44 -1.69
CA ALA A 55 14.77 -14.89 -1.85
C ALA A 55 16.15 -15.57 -1.70
N ALA A 56 17.19 -15.01 -2.32
CA ALA A 56 18.56 -15.53 -2.21
C ALA A 56 19.07 -15.46 -0.76
N THR A 57 18.87 -14.32 -0.10
CA THR A 57 19.30 -14.09 1.27
C THR A 57 18.60 -15.06 2.24
N GLY A 58 17.26 -15.20 2.14
CA GLY A 58 16.50 -16.14 2.95
C GLY A 58 16.96 -17.60 2.80
N ALA A 59 17.20 -18.03 1.56
CA ALA A 59 17.69 -19.38 1.25
C ALA A 59 19.12 -19.62 1.76
N LEU A 60 20.03 -18.64 1.62
CA LEU A 60 21.40 -18.75 2.12
C LEU A 60 21.45 -18.84 3.64
N VAL A 61 20.63 -18.05 4.36
CA VAL A 61 20.53 -18.14 5.83
C VAL A 61 19.99 -19.51 6.25
N ALA A 62 18.95 -20.03 5.58
CA ALA A 62 18.39 -21.35 5.88
C ALA A 62 19.39 -22.48 5.62
N TRP A 63 20.08 -22.45 4.49
CA TRP A 63 21.12 -23.42 4.13
C TRP A 63 22.32 -23.37 5.07
N GLY A 64 22.82 -22.17 5.38
CA GLY A 64 23.93 -21.96 6.32
C GLY A 64 23.59 -22.46 7.73
N ALA A 65 22.39 -22.14 8.21
CA ALA A 65 21.89 -22.65 9.48
C ALA A 65 21.81 -24.18 9.46
N ALA A 66 21.30 -24.79 8.39
CA ALA A 66 21.22 -26.25 8.27
C ALA A 66 22.60 -26.91 8.25
N ARG A 67 23.56 -26.33 7.52
CA ARG A 67 24.94 -26.81 7.43
C ARG A 67 25.66 -26.78 8.77
N LEU A 68 25.44 -25.72 9.54
CA LEU A 68 26.00 -25.55 10.89
C LEU A 68 25.17 -26.28 11.97
N ALA A 69 24.09 -26.97 11.57
CA ALA A 69 23.14 -27.62 12.45
C ALA A 69 22.63 -26.70 13.57
N LEU A 70 22.43 -25.41 13.27
CA LEU A 70 21.97 -24.40 14.23
C LEU A 70 20.50 -24.64 14.61
N PRO A 71 20.12 -24.48 15.89
CA PRO A 71 18.73 -24.39 16.31
C PRO A 71 17.91 -23.36 15.51
N TRP A 72 16.58 -23.53 15.50
CA TRP A 72 15.66 -22.66 14.73
C TRP A 72 15.76 -21.18 15.13
N PHE A 73 15.98 -20.87 16.41
CA PHE A 73 16.05 -19.50 16.89
C PHE A 73 17.29 -18.74 16.37
N PHE A 74 18.44 -19.42 16.22
CA PHE A 74 19.62 -18.82 15.58
C PHE A 74 19.42 -18.61 14.08
N SER A 75 18.62 -19.47 13.45
CA SER A 75 18.21 -19.29 12.04
C SER A 75 17.36 -18.02 11.88
N VAL A 76 16.39 -17.83 12.78
CA VAL A 76 15.54 -16.62 12.81
C VAL A 76 16.36 -15.38 13.13
N LEU A 77 17.26 -15.44 14.12
CA LEU A 77 18.15 -14.33 14.43
C LEU A 77 19.03 -13.95 13.24
N GLY A 78 19.59 -14.94 12.54
CA GLY A 78 20.34 -14.72 11.30
C GLY A 78 19.48 -14.08 10.20
N LEU A 79 18.20 -14.45 10.11
CA LEU A 79 17.26 -13.85 9.17
C LEU A 79 16.99 -12.37 9.48
N VAL A 80 16.82 -12.01 10.75
CA VAL A 80 16.63 -10.62 11.20
C VAL A 80 17.88 -9.79 10.92
N VAL A 81 19.06 -10.32 11.23
CA VAL A 81 20.34 -9.67 10.92
C VAL A 81 20.48 -9.47 9.41
N ALA A 82 20.17 -10.49 8.61
CA ALA A 82 20.22 -10.38 7.16
C ALA A 82 19.20 -9.38 6.60
N TYR A 83 17.99 -9.32 7.16
CA TYR A 83 16.99 -8.32 6.80
C TYR A 83 17.51 -6.89 7.00
N LEU A 84 18.15 -6.59 8.12
CA LEU A 84 18.70 -5.26 8.39
C LEU A 84 19.95 -4.96 7.56
N LEU A 85 20.84 -5.93 7.37
CA LEU A 85 22.08 -5.75 6.61
C LEU A 85 21.82 -5.52 5.12
N PHE A 86 20.93 -6.31 4.51
CA PHE A 86 20.66 -6.24 3.07
C PHE A 86 19.44 -5.38 2.72
N GLY A 87 18.58 -5.09 3.70
CA GLY A 87 17.37 -4.29 3.48
C GLY A 87 17.66 -2.87 3.00
N ALA A 88 18.79 -2.27 3.42
CA ALA A 88 19.16 -0.94 2.96
C ALA A 88 19.35 -0.89 1.44
N ALA A 89 20.12 -1.83 0.88
CA ALA A 89 20.38 -1.93 -0.55
C ALA A 89 19.17 -2.44 -1.36
N LEU A 90 18.39 -3.36 -0.79
CA LEU A 90 17.36 -4.09 -1.53
C LEU A 90 15.96 -3.50 -1.38
N ALA A 91 15.63 -2.90 -0.24
CA ALA A 91 14.27 -2.46 0.09
C ALA A 91 14.13 -0.95 0.31
N THR A 92 15.20 -0.26 0.68
CA THR A 92 15.19 1.21 0.87
C THR A 92 16.38 1.90 0.19
N PRO A 93 16.64 1.65 -1.12
CA PRO A 93 17.84 2.13 -1.79
C PRO A 93 17.92 3.65 -1.91
N SER A 94 16.77 4.34 -1.91
CA SER A 94 16.69 5.81 -2.03
C SER A 94 17.28 6.57 -0.84
N VAL A 95 17.28 5.97 0.36
CA VAL A 95 17.83 6.58 1.59
C VAL A 95 19.10 5.88 2.08
N ALA A 96 19.57 4.87 1.36
CA ALA A 96 20.79 4.15 1.68
C ALA A 96 22.03 4.95 1.19
N ALA A 97 23.12 4.92 1.96
CA ALA A 97 24.34 5.62 1.59
C ALA A 97 24.94 4.95 0.35
N GLY A 98 25.09 5.73 -0.73
CA GLY A 98 25.47 5.21 -2.05
C GLY A 98 24.50 4.17 -2.61
N GLY A 99 23.27 4.11 -2.13
CA GLY A 99 22.26 3.11 -2.50
C GLY A 99 22.49 1.71 -1.96
N ILE A 100 23.51 1.49 -1.11
CA ILE A 100 23.90 0.14 -0.64
C ILE A 100 24.04 0.08 0.88
N ALA A 101 24.72 1.07 1.50
CA ALA A 101 25.09 1.00 2.90
C ALA A 101 23.95 1.47 3.84
N PRO A 102 23.72 0.80 4.99
CA PRO A 102 22.71 1.21 5.95
C PRO A 102 22.97 2.60 6.54
N THR A 103 21.97 3.45 6.45
CA THR A 103 21.85 4.74 7.16
C THR A 103 20.86 4.63 8.33
N LEU A 104 20.87 5.60 9.24
CA LEU A 104 19.88 5.66 10.33
C LEU A 104 18.44 5.71 9.78
N GLU A 105 18.21 6.46 8.71
CA GLU A 105 16.91 6.59 8.06
C GLU A 105 16.46 5.30 7.37
N SER A 106 17.34 4.66 6.59
CA SER A 106 17.04 3.35 5.97
C SER A 106 16.69 2.29 7.03
N THR A 107 17.42 2.26 8.15
CA THR A 107 17.16 1.33 9.24
C THR A 107 15.81 1.61 9.90
N ARG A 108 15.48 2.89 10.11
CA ARG A 108 14.16 3.31 10.61
C ARG A 108 13.04 2.87 9.68
N LEU A 109 13.17 3.10 8.37
CA LEU A 109 12.19 2.70 7.37
C LEU A 109 12.04 1.18 7.28
N LEU A 110 13.11 0.40 7.44
CA LEU A 110 13.03 -1.05 7.50
C LEU A 110 12.25 -1.51 8.73
N VAL A 111 12.64 -1.06 9.93
CA VAL A 111 12.01 -1.49 11.19
C VAL A 111 10.53 -1.14 11.24
N LEU A 112 10.16 0.10 10.90
CA LEU A 112 8.76 0.52 10.86
C LEU A 112 8.02 -0.12 9.67
N GLY A 113 8.71 -0.25 8.54
CA GLY A 113 8.20 -0.80 7.29
C GLY A 113 7.71 -2.23 7.41
N VAL A 114 8.22 -3.04 8.35
CA VAL A 114 7.69 -4.39 8.63
C VAL A 114 6.16 -4.36 8.83
N VAL A 115 5.62 -3.28 9.39
CA VAL A 115 4.18 -3.12 9.63
C VAL A 115 3.56 -2.05 8.71
N THR A 116 4.19 -0.88 8.57
CA THR A 116 3.58 0.26 7.89
C THR A 116 3.59 0.13 6.37
N SER A 117 4.58 -0.55 5.80
CA SER A 117 4.77 -0.60 4.34
C SER A 117 3.68 -1.35 3.60
N TRP A 118 3.01 -2.31 4.26
CA TRP A 118 1.89 -3.06 3.68
C TRP A 118 0.71 -2.15 3.41
N ARG A 119 0.33 -1.32 4.40
CA ARG A 119 -0.72 -0.31 4.23
C ARG A 119 -0.32 0.69 3.15
N GLN A 120 0.92 1.20 3.21
CA GLN A 120 1.42 2.16 2.23
C GLN A 120 1.33 1.61 0.80
N ALA A 121 1.82 0.39 0.55
CA ALA A 121 1.79 -0.24 -0.77
C ALA A 121 0.37 -0.50 -1.31
N LEU A 122 -0.62 -0.67 -0.42
CA LEU A 122 -2.03 -0.82 -0.80
C LEU A 122 -2.74 0.52 -1.04
N THR A 123 -2.30 1.60 -0.38
CA THR A 123 -2.88 2.95 -0.51
C THR A 123 -2.21 3.82 -1.59
N VAL A 124 -1.06 3.39 -2.11
CA VAL A 124 -0.32 4.09 -3.17
C VAL A 124 -0.83 3.62 -4.54
N ALA A 125 -1.00 4.56 -5.46
CA ALA A 125 -1.37 4.33 -6.85
C ALA A 125 -0.38 3.38 -7.54
N VAL A 126 -0.85 2.65 -8.54
CA VAL A 126 0.03 1.79 -9.35
C VAL A 126 0.61 2.61 -10.51
N PRO A 127 1.91 2.46 -10.83
CA PRO A 127 2.92 1.65 -10.16
C PRO A 127 3.34 2.24 -8.81
N VAL A 128 3.50 1.37 -7.80
CA VAL A 128 3.84 1.78 -6.44
C VAL A 128 5.24 2.42 -6.37
N GLY A 129 6.14 2.09 -7.31
CA GLY A 129 7.47 2.70 -7.38
C GLY A 129 8.49 2.08 -6.42
N SER A 130 9.63 2.77 -6.23
CA SER A 130 10.79 2.23 -5.48
C SER A 130 11.27 3.10 -4.30
N SER A 131 10.56 4.18 -4.01
CA SER A 131 10.94 5.17 -3.00
C SER A 131 10.51 4.76 -1.59
N GLY A 132 11.25 5.24 -0.57
CA GLY A 132 10.93 5.02 0.83
C GLY A 132 10.89 3.53 1.23
N ALA A 133 9.82 3.11 1.90
CA ALA A 133 9.64 1.73 2.40
C ALA A 133 8.83 0.83 1.44
N LEU A 134 8.54 1.27 0.21
CA LEU A 134 7.57 0.60 -0.66
C LEU A 134 8.03 -0.77 -1.17
N LEU A 135 9.34 -1.03 -1.24
CA LEU A 135 9.89 -2.34 -1.59
C LEU A 135 9.99 -3.31 -0.40
N VAL A 136 9.72 -2.85 0.83
CA VAL A 136 9.78 -3.68 2.04
C VAL A 136 8.83 -4.88 2.00
N PRO A 137 7.56 -4.77 1.56
CA PRO A 137 6.64 -5.92 1.50
C PRO A 137 7.16 -7.04 0.60
N VAL A 138 7.66 -6.71 -0.60
CA VAL A 138 8.18 -7.73 -1.53
C VAL A 138 9.47 -8.34 -0.99
N PHE A 139 10.41 -7.53 -0.51
CA PHE A 139 11.67 -8.01 0.07
C PHE A 139 11.43 -8.91 1.28
N LEU A 140 10.57 -8.47 2.22
CA LEU A 140 10.25 -9.21 3.43
C LEU A 140 9.52 -10.53 3.11
N SER A 141 8.56 -10.50 2.18
CA SER A 141 7.81 -11.70 1.77
C SER A 141 8.72 -12.74 1.15
N THR A 142 9.56 -12.36 0.17
CA THR A 142 10.45 -13.31 -0.49
C THR A 142 11.54 -13.81 0.45
N LEU A 143 12.07 -12.96 1.33
CA LEU A 143 13.04 -13.33 2.36
C LEU A 143 12.47 -14.38 3.32
N VAL A 144 11.31 -14.13 3.91
CA VAL A 144 10.69 -15.02 4.90
C VAL A 144 10.23 -16.33 4.25
N LEU A 145 9.53 -16.26 3.12
CA LEU A 145 9.00 -17.46 2.45
C LEU A 145 10.13 -18.34 1.90
N SER A 146 11.17 -17.75 1.30
CA SER A 146 12.35 -18.50 0.88
C SER A 146 13.08 -19.14 2.07
N HIS A 147 13.22 -18.42 3.19
CA HIS A 147 13.83 -18.98 4.41
C HIS A 147 13.05 -20.18 4.97
N VAL A 148 11.73 -20.05 5.11
CA VAL A 148 10.85 -21.12 5.62
C VAL A 148 10.86 -22.31 4.66
N GLY A 149 10.66 -22.07 3.37
CA GLY A 149 10.66 -23.11 2.35
C GLY A 149 11.99 -23.87 2.27
N ALA A 150 13.12 -23.15 2.23
CA ALA A 150 14.44 -23.77 2.21
C ALA A 150 14.75 -24.53 3.52
N THR A 151 14.31 -24.03 4.67
CA THR A 151 14.46 -24.72 5.96
C THR A 151 13.69 -26.04 5.96
N ILE A 152 12.45 -26.05 5.43
CA ILE A 152 11.64 -27.26 5.30
C ILE A 152 12.31 -28.25 4.33
N ALA A 153 12.73 -27.77 3.16
CA ALA A 153 13.36 -28.59 2.12
C ALA A 153 14.63 -29.29 2.61
N VAL A 154 15.46 -28.60 3.39
CA VAL A 154 16.77 -29.10 3.82
C VAL A 154 16.71 -29.88 5.14
N ARG A 155 15.81 -29.54 6.07
CA ARG A 155 15.80 -30.12 7.44
C ARG A 155 14.72 -31.15 7.71
N THR A 156 13.69 -31.26 6.89
CA THR A 156 12.56 -32.16 7.16
C THR A 156 12.60 -33.43 6.34
N ARG A 157 11.96 -34.49 6.85
CA ARG A 157 11.77 -35.75 6.12
C ARG A 157 10.70 -35.66 5.02
N ARG A 158 10.00 -34.52 4.92
CA ARG A 158 8.91 -34.28 3.96
C ARG A 158 9.16 -32.98 3.19
N PRO A 159 10.22 -32.93 2.35
CA PRO A 159 10.67 -31.71 1.66
C PRO A 159 9.62 -31.08 0.75
N LEU A 160 8.59 -31.83 0.32
CA LEU A 160 7.52 -31.33 -0.52
C LEU A 160 6.64 -30.27 0.14
N PHE A 161 6.60 -30.21 1.47
CA PHE A 161 5.95 -29.09 2.18
C PHE A 161 6.64 -27.74 1.91
N ALA A 162 7.88 -27.74 1.40
CA ALA A 162 8.55 -26.52 0.98
C ALA A 162 7.83 -25.80 -0.18
N LEU A 163 7.02 -26.52 -0.98
CA LEU A 163 6.19 -25.92 -2.03
C LEU A 163 5.05 -25.03 -1.48
N LEU A 164 4.78 -25.07 -0.17
CA LEU A 164 3.90 -24.10 0.48
C LEU A 164 4.45 -22.67 0.41
N ALA A 165 5.78 -22.49 0.44
CA ALA A 165 6.38 -21.16 0.38
C ALA A 165 6.10 -20.42 -0.94
N PRO A 166 6.39 -20.98 -2.13
CA PRO A 166 6.11 -20.29 -3.39
C PRO A 166 4.60 -20.15 -3.69
N THR A 167 3.75 -21.06 -3.20
CA THR A 167 2.29 -20.94 -3.33
C THR A 167 1.73 -19.82 -2.47
N VAL A 168 2.21 -19.67 -1.23
CA VAL A 168 1.88 -18.51 -0.40
C VAL A 168 2.41 -17.22 -1.04
N MET A 169 3.60 -17.23 -1.65
CA MET A 169 4.13 -16.04 -2.34
C MET A 169 3.23 -15.65 -3.51
N LEU A 170 2.76 -16.61 -4.29
CA LEU A 170 1.81 -16.37 -5.37
C LEU A 170 0.50 -15.76 -4.85
N ALA A 171 0.01 -16.25 -3.70
CA ALA A 171 -1.18 -15.70 -3.07
C ALA A 171 -0.98 -14.27 -2.58
N VAL A 172 0.15 -13.98 -1.93
CA VAL A 172 0.53 -12.61 -1.53
C VAL A 172 0.63 -11.71 -2.76
N ALA A 173 1.26 -12.17 -3.83
CA ALA A 173 1.41 -11.42 -5.07
C ALA A 173 0.07 -11.14 -5.76
N ALA A 174 -0.85 -12.11 -5.77
CA ALA A 174 -2.20 -11.95 -6.30
C ALA A 174 -3.01 -10.93 -5.49
N LEU A 175 -2.98 -11.02 -4.16
CA LEU A 175 -3.71 -10.11 -3.26
C LEU A 175 -3.17 -8.69 -3.26
N MET A 176 -1.86 -8.50 -3.39
CA MET A 176 -1.22 -7.16 -3.44
C MET A 176 -1.14 -6.55 -4.85
N GLY A 177 -1.47 -7.34 -5.89
CA GLY A 177 -1.44 -6.95 -7.29
C GLY A 177 -2.45 -5.85 -7.68
N THR A 178 -2.47 -5.49 -8.96
CA THR A 178 -3.51 -4.64 -9.60
C THR A 178 -4.85 -5.37 -9.71
N SER A 179 -5.87 -4.85 -10.39
CA SER A 179 -7.04 -5.62 -10.86
C SER A 179 -6.78 -6.28 -12.24
N ASP A 180 -5.90 -5.70 -13.05
CA ASP A 180 -5.54 -6.22 -14.38
C ASP A 180 -4.31 -7.14 -14.30
N SER A 181 -4.48 -8.42 -14.64
CA SER A 181 -3.38 -9.38 -14.66
C SER A 181 -2.84 -9.58 -16.07
N HIS A 182 -1.55 -9.32 -16.27
CA HIS A 182 -0.84 -9.91 -17.39
C HIS A 182 -0.32 -11.30 -16.99
N LEU A 183 -0.55 -12.30 -17.85
CA LEU A 183 0.08 -13.63 -17.79
C LEU A 183 -0.15 -14.48 -16.50
N PRO A 184 -1.38 -14.56 -15.95
CA PRO A 184 -1.66 -15.36 -14.74
C PRO A 184 -1.34 -16.86 -14.94
N LEU A 185 -1.69 -17.39 -16.11
CA LEU A 185 -1.40 -18.77 -16.53
C LEU A 185 0.10 -19.07 -16.57
N VAL A 186 0.95 -18.09 -16.88
CA VAL A 186 2.40 -18.28 -16.95
C VAL A 186 2.99 -18.42 -15.55
N SER A 187 2.62 -17.54 -14.62
CA SER A 187 3.13 -17.62 -13.24
C SER A 187 2.69 -18.92 -12.53
N GLY A 188 1.42 -19.32 -12.69
CA GLY A 188 0.91 -20.59 -12.19
C GLY A 188 1.56 -21.81 -12.87
N GLY A 189 1.75 -21.75 -14.19
CA GLY A 189 2.41 -22.80 -14.97
C GLY A 189 3.87 -23.03 -14.58
N VAL A 190 4.64 -21.95 -14.40
CA VAL A 190 6.04 -22.01 -13.95
C VAL A 190 6.14 -22.66 -12.56
N LEU A 191 5.24 -22.32 -11.65
CA LEU A 191 5.20 -22.94 -10.33
C LEU A 191 4.84 -24.43 -10.37
N ALA A 192 3.88 -24.82 -11.21
CA ALA A 192 3.49 -26.21 -11.38
C ALA A 192 4.64 -27.05 -11.96
N VAL A 193 5.25 -26.60 -13.06
CA VAL A 193 6.37 -27.30 -13.73
C VAL A 193 7.61 -27.34 -12.83
N GLY A 194 7.99 -26.20 -12.24
CA GLY A 194 9.15 -26.16 -11.36
C GLY A 194 8.96 -26.96 -10.06
N GLY A 195 7.73 -27.01 -9.53
CA GLY A 195 7.39 -27.89 -8.42
C GLY A 195 7.50 -29.38 -8.77
N LEU A 196 7.09 -29.77 -9.98
CA LEU A 196 7.25 -31.13 -10.51
C LEU A 196 8.74 -31.51 -10.66
N ILE A 197 9.56 -30.60 -11.20
CA ILE A 197 11.01 -30.81 -11.34
C ILE A 197 11.67 -30.97 -9.96
N LEU A 198 11.27 -30.16 -8.98
CA LEU A 198 11.80 -30.28 -7.62
C LEU A 198 11.36 -31.60 -6.97
N ALA A 199 10.11 -32.02 -7.19
CA ALA A 199 9.60 -33.28 -6.68
C ALA A 199 10.30 -34.51 -7.30
N SER A 200 10.65 -34.44 -8.60
CA SER A 200 11.40 -35.51 -9.27
C SER A 200 12.85 -35.58 -8.77
N ALA A 201 13.51 -34.43 -8.57
CA ALA A 201 14.88 -34.34 -8.07
C ALA A 201 15.05 -34.90 -6.63
N VAL A 202 13.99 -34.88 -5.83
CA VAL A 202 13.96 -35.43 -4.46
C VAL A 202 13.77 -36.95 -4.43
N GLY A 203 13.64 -37.61 -5.58
CA GLY A 203 13.58 -39.07 -5.67
C GLY A 203 12.18 -39.66 -5.50
N VAL A 204 11.12 -38.95 -5.91
CA VAL A 204 9.75 -39.48 -6.02
C VAL A 204 9.61 -40.35 -7.31
N GLY A 205 10.69 -41.00 -7.73
CA GLY A 205 10.95 -41.55 -9.07
C GLY A 205 10.18 -42.81 -9.46
N ASP A 206 9.03 -43.10 -8.85
CA ASP A 206 8.16 -44.22 -9.27
C ASP A 206 6.66 -43.86 -9.17
N ALA A 207 6.34 -42.59 -9.35
CA ALA A 207 4.99 -42.07 -9.18
C ALA A 207 4.20 -42.06 -10.50
N ARG A 208 3.48 -43.15 -10.77
CA ARG A 208 2.11 -42.99 -11.33
C ARG A 208 1.40 -41.98 -10.41
N LEU A 209 0.80 -40.92 -10.98
CA LEU A 209 0.08 -39.85 -10.26
C LEU A 209 -1.08 -40.44 -9.45
N ASN A 210 -0.77 -40.98 -8.28
CA ASN A 210 -1.74 -41.59 -7.39
C ASN A 210 -2.32 -40.47 -6.52
N LEU A 211 -3.60 -40.12 -6.72
CA LEU A 211 -4.30 -39.03 -6.01
C LEU A 211 -4.34 -39.19 -4.48
N ARG A 212 -3.93 -40.36 -3.96
CA ARG A 212 -3.90 -40.70 -2.53
C ARG A 212 -2.60 -40.33 -1.81
N LYS A 213 -1.55 -39.86 -2.51
CA LYS A 213 -0.30 -39.42 -1.86
C LYS A 213 -0.40 -37.93 -1.47
N PRO A 214 0.17 -37.49 -0.33
CA PRO A 214 0.14 -36.07 0.09
C PRO A 214 0.82 -35.12 -0.91
N VAL A 215 1.66 -35.67 -1.79
CA VAL A 215 2.38 -34.95 -2.85
C VAL A 215 1.44 -34.41 -3.93
N SER A 216 0.50 -35.24 -4.40
CA SER A 216 -0.51 -34.82 -5.36
C SER A 216 -1.51 -33.87 -4.71
N GLY A 217 -1.80 -34.03 -3.41
CA GLY A 217 -2.62 -33.07 -2.66
C GLY A 217 -2.02 -31.65 -2.61
N ILE A 218 -0.72 -31.51 -2.36
CA ILE A 218 -0.05 -30.19 -2.33
C ILE A 218 0.07 -29.60 -3.74
N LEU A 219 0.36 -30.39 -4.77
CA LEU A 219 0.40 -29.94 -6.17
C LEU A 219 -0.98 -29.55 -6.69
N VAL A 220 -2.01 -30.31 -6.36
CA VAL A 220 -3.41 -30.00 -6.69
C VAL A 220 -3.89 -28.79 -5.90
N LEU A 221 -3.48 -28.62 -4.64
CA LEU A 221 -3.78 -27.42 -3.86
C LEU A 221 -3.04 -26.19 -4.39
N ALA A 222 -1.77 -26.32 -4.80
CA ALA A 222 -1.00 -25.27 -5.44
C ALA A 222 -1.66 -24.83 -6.76
N ALA A 223 -2.05 -25.80 -7.59
CA ALA A 223 -2.75 -25.57 -8.85
C ALA A 223 -4.18 -25.05 -8.63
N ALA A 224 -4.89 -25.50 -7.60
CA ALA A 224 -6.23 -25.05 -7.26
C ALA A 224 -6.22 -23.65 -6.62
N VAL A 225 -5.24 -23.33 -5.79
CA VAL A 225 -5.04 -21.98 -5.24
C VAL A 225 -4.62 -21.03 -6.35
N ALA A 226 -3.72 -21.44 -7.25
CA ALA A 226 -3.43 -20.68 -8.46
C ALA A 226 -4.70 -20.50 -9.30
N ALA A 227 -5.47 -21.56 -9.57
CA ALA A 227 -6.70 -21.48 -10.33
C ALA A 227 -7.75 -20.58 -9.66
N VAL A 228 -7.96 -20.67 -8.34
CA VAL A 228 -8.97 -19.88 -7.61
C VAL A 228 -8.54 -18.43 -7.44
N LEU A 229 -7.25 -18.16 -7.17
CA LEU A 229 -6.75 -16.78 -7.01
C LEU A 229 -6.56 -16.06 -8.35
N PHE A 230 -6.38 -16.80 -9.46
CA PHE A 230 -6.30 -16.22 -10.81
C PHE A 230 -7.60 -16.29 -11.60
N ALA A 231 -8.53 -17.20 -11.27
CA ALA A 231 -9.88 -17.29 -11.84
C ALA A 231 -10.97 -16.83 -10.84
N GLY A 232 -10.62 -16.00 -9.86
CA GLY A 232 -11.53 -15.40 -8.87
C GLY A 232 -12.47 -14.32 -9.42
N GLY A 233 -12.70 -14.30 -10.74
CA GLY A 233 -13.95 -13.89 -11.35
C GLY A 233 -14.36 -15.01 -12.30
N PRO A 234 -15.66 -15.36 -12.45
CA PRO A 234 -16.07 -16.32 -13.47
C PRO A 234 -15.45 -15.86 -14.79
N THR A 235 -15.00 -16.81 -15.61
CA THR A 235 -14.24 -16.62 -16.87
C THR A 235 -14.91 -15.74 -17.93
N ALA A 236 -15.95 -14.98 -17.58
CA ALA A 236 -16.52 -13.90 -18.33
C ALA A 236 -15.55 -12.70 -18.38
N PRO A 237 -15.26 -12.15 -19.57
CA PRO A 237 -14.55 -10.89 -19.69
C PRO A 237 -15.28 -9.80 -18.90
N GLY A 238 -14.57 -9.08 -18.03
CA GLY A 238 -15.09 -7.90 -17.31
C GLY A 238 -15.37 -8.06 -15.80
N SER A 239 -15.10 -9.21 -15.16
CA SER A 239 -15.17 -9.31 -13.69
C SER A 239 -13.82 -8.97 -13.05
N PRO A 240 -13.69 -7.86 -12.29
CA PRO A 240 -12.42 -7.46 -11.68
C PRO A 240 -12.00 -8.46 -10.60
N ARG A 241 -10.71 -8.85 -10.60
CA ARG A 241 -10.16 -9.72 -9.55
C ARG A 241 -10.16 -9.01 -8.20
N VAL A 242 -10.25 -9.79 -7.12
CA VAL A 242 -10.14 -9.32 -5.74
C VAL A 242 -8.68 -8.93 -5.46
N ALA A 243 -8.40 -7.63 -5.43
CA ALA A 243 -7.14 -7.07 -4.96
C ALA A 243 -7.37 -6.35 -3.63
N LEU A 244 -6.50 -6.52 -2.63
CA LEU A 244 -6.71 -5.89 -1.31
C LEU A 244 -6.82 -4.36 -1.41
N ARG A 245 -6.15 -3.75 -2.40
CA ARG A 245 -6.20 -2.31 -2.67
C ARG A 245 -7.59 -1.80 -3.05
N THR A 246 -8.51 -2.63 -3.56
CA THR A 246 -9.88 -2.20 -3.90
C THR A 246 -10.79 -2.06 -2.66
N TYR A 247 -10.37 -2.61 -1.52
CA TYR A 247 -11.11 -2.54 -0.26
C TYR A 247 -10.50 -1.54 0.74
N VAL A 248 -9.38 -0.93 0.38
CA VAL A 248 -8.69 0.06 1.21
C VAL A 248 -8.94 1.42 0.60
N ASN A 249 -9.88 2.19 1.18
CA ASN A 249 -10.13 3.55 0.74
C ASN A 249 -8.93 4.45 1.10
N PRO A 250 -8.39 5.21 0.14
CA PRO A 250 -7.46 6.29 0.44
C PRO A 250 -8.12 7.30 1.40
N PRO A 251 -7.39 7.83 2.39
CA PRO A 251 -7.96 8.67 3.44
C PRO A 251 -8.27 10.12 2.99
N PHE A 252 -8.22 10.43 1.69
CA PHE A 252 -8.39 11.80 1.20
C PHE A 252 -9.75 11.98 0.56
N ASP A 253 -10.52 12.93 1.10
CA ASP A 253 -11.79 13.38 0.54
C ASP A 253 -11.66 14.85 0.10
N PRO A 254 -11.64 15.13 -1.23
CA PRO A 254 -11.55 16.49 -1.75
C PRO A 254 -12.72 17.38 -1.34
N GLN A 255 -13.90 16.81 -1.04
CA GLN A 255 -15.10 17.58 -0.69
C GLN A 255 -15.02 18.23 0.70
N THR A 256 -14.07 17.81 1.53
CA THR A 256 -13.78 18.47 2.82
C THR A 256 -13.06 19.81 2.64
N TYR A 257 -12.55 20.09 1.45
CA TYR A 257 -11.85 21.33 1.12
C TYR A 257 -12.76 22.27 0.31
N PRO A 258 -12.57 23.60 0.43
CA PRO A 258 -13.31 24.56 -0.38
C PRO A 258 -13.11 24.32 -1.88
N SER A 259 -14.20 24.46 -2.64
CA SER A 259 -14.16 24.45 -4.11
C SER A 259 -13.23 25.55 -4.65
N PRO A 260 -12.26 25.21 -5.50
CA PRO A 260 -11.40 26.20 -6.17
C PRO A 260 -12.19 27.28 -6.91
N LEU A 261 -13.25 26.88 -7.61
CA LEU A 261 -14.06 27.81 -8.41
C LEU A 261 -14.78 28.83 -7.54
N SER A 262 -15.18 28.45 -6.33
CA SER A 262 -15.78 29.40 -5.38
C SER A 262 -14.79 30.46 -4.89
N GLY A 263 -13.48 30.17 -5.02
CA GLY A 263 -12.39 31.11 -4.76
C GLY A 263 -11.96 31.94 -5.98
N PHE A 264 -12.63 31.81 -7.15
CA PHE A 264 -12.22 32.47 -8.40
C PHE A 264 -12.02 33.98 -8.23
N ARG A 265 -12.93 34.64 -7.49
CA ARG A 265 -12.86 36.10 -7.25
C ARG A 265 -11.73 36.55 -6.34
N ASN A 266 -11.08 35.65 -5.62
CA ASN A 266 -9.89 36.01 -4.85
C ASN A 266 -8.72 36.41 -5.76
N TYR A 267 -8.75 36.01 -7.03
CA TYR A 267 -7.71 36.31 -8.00
C TYR A 267 -8.01 37.55 -8.86
N VAL A 268 -9.28 37.80 -9.20
CA VAL A 268 -9.68 38.86 -10.13
C VAL A 268 -10.62 39.93 -9.56
N GLY A 269 -11.03 39.79 -8.29
CA GLY A 269 -12.00 40.69 -7.65
C GLY A 269 -11.51 42.13 -7.41
N SER A 270 -10.19 42.37 -7.47
CA SER A 270 -9.59 43.71 -7.41
C SER A 270 -8.37 43.82 -8.32
N ASP A 271 -7.96 45.05 -8.65
CA ASP A 271 -6.79 45.29 -9.51
C ASP A 271 -5.47 44.89 -8.84
N GLU A 272 -5.43 44.88 -7.51
CA GLU A 272 -4.32 44.39 -6.70
C GLU A 272 -4.24 42.87 -6.75
N ALA A 273 -5.36 42.17 -6.59
CA ALA A 273 -5.44 40.72 -6.68
C ALA A 273 -4.92 40.21 -8.02
N LYS A 274 -5.30 40.90 -9.12
CA LYS A 274 -4.84 40.57 -10.48
C LYS A 274 -3.32 40.63 -10.63
N LYS A 275 -2.64 41.50 -9.87
CA LYS A 275 -1.18 41.73 -9.96
C LYS A 275 -0.38 40.82 -9.03
N VAL A 276 -1.03 40.07 -8.14
CA VAL A 276 -0.33 39.13 -7.24
C VAL A 276 0.33 38.05 -8.08
N LYS A 277 1.64 37.91 -7.95
CA LYS A 277 2.41 36.84 -8.57
C LYS A 277 2.19 35.55 -7.78
N LEU A 278 1.57 34.56 -8.41
CA LEU A 278 1.16 33.32 -7.75
C LEU A 278 2.28 32.29 -7.77
N PHE A 279 2.86 32.06 -8.95
CA PHE A 279 3.97 31.14 -9.15
C PHE A 279 4.71 31.48 -10.44
N SER A 280 5.92 30.94 -10.59
CA SER A 280 6.64 30.97 -11.86
C SER A 280 6.81 29.55 -12.38
N ILE A 281 6.62 29.38 -13.69
CA ILE A 281 6.74 28.11 -14.39
C ILE A 281 7.68 28.24 -15.58
N SER A 282 8.51 27.23 -15.83
CA SER A 282 9.36 27.13 -17.01
C SER A 282 9.30 25.74 -17.62
N GLY A 283 9.60 25.61 -18.91
CA GLY A 283 9.58 24.33 -19.63
C GLY A 283 8.20 23.89 -20.15
N LEU A 284 7.16 24.70 -19.93
CA LEU A 284 5.83 24.48 -20.51
C LEU A 284 5.78 25.00 -21.96
N PRO A 285 5.12 24.29 -22.91
CA PRO A 285 4.88 24.82 -24.25
C PRO A 285 3.93 26.03 -24.25
N ASP A 286 4.01 26.83 -25.31
CA ASP A 286 3.04 27.89 -25.59
C ASP A 286 1.61 27.31 -25.64
N ASP A 287 0.64 28.13 -25.21
CA ASP A 287 -0.80 27.84 -25.28
C ASP A 287 -1.24 26.60 -24.46
N VAL A 288 -0.38 26.09 -23.56
CA VAL A 288 -0.76 25.08 -22.55
C VAL A 288 -1.07 25.76 -21.23
N ASP A 289 -2.33 25.67 -20.81
CA ASP A 289 -2.76 26.26 -19.55
C ASP A 289 -2.34 25.41 -18.34
N VAL A 290 -2.10 26.10 -17.22
CA VAL A 290 -1.83 25.44 -15.94
C VAL A 290 -3.16 25.08 -15.31
N ARG A 291 -3.48 23.78 -15.27
CA ARG A 291 -4.63 23.25 -14.56
C ARG A 291 -4.41 23.31 -13.04
N LEU A 292 -5.42 23.78 -12.33
CA LEU A 292 -5.46 23.74 -10.88
C LEU A 292 -6.38 22.61 -10.37
N ALA A 293 -7.60 22.53 -10.90
CA ALA A 293 -8.56 21.51 -10.51
C ALA A 293 -9.58 21.21 -11.62
N ALA A 294 -10.02 19.96 -11.67
CA ALA A 294 -11.15 19.50 -12.48
C ALA A 294 -12.33 19.18 -11.55
N LEU A 295 -13.46 19.83 -11.80
CA LEU A 295 -14.64 19.90 -10.94
C LEU A 295 -15.74 19.03 -11.58
N ASP A 296 -15.78 17.79 -11.13
CA ASP A 296 -16.62 16.73 -11.71
C ASP A 296 -17.97 16.57 -11.00
N SER A 297 -18.21 17.34 -9.93
CA SER A 297 -19.43 17.24 -9.12
C SER A 297 -20.10 18.61 -8.93
N TYR A 298 -21.42 18.62 -8.77
CA TYR A 298 -22.21 19.82 -8.48
C TYR A 298 -23.35 19.52 -7.51
N ASP A 299 -23.43 20.27 -6.42
CA ASP A 299 -24.42 20.07 -5.35
C ASP A 299 -25.66 21.00 -5.45
N GLY A 300 -25.73 21.84 -6.48
CA GLY A 300 -26.76 22.88 -6.64
C GLY A 300 -26.31 24.28 -6.23
N VAL A 301 -25.19 24.39 -5.51
CA VAL A 301 -24.61 25.63 -5.02
C VAL A 301 -23.22 25.83 -5.61
N ALA A 302 -22.37 24.80 -5.56
CA ALA A 302 -20.99 24.87 -6.02
C ALA A 302 -20.54 23.64 -6.81
N PHE A 303 -19.71 23.88 -7.82
CA PHE A 303 -18.91 22.85 -8.48
C PHE A 303 -17.76 22.43 -7.57
N GLY A 304 -17.55 21.12 -7.39
CA GLY A 304 -16.54 20.56 -6.50
C GLY A 304 -15.76 19.42 -7.14
N VAL A 305 -14.62 19.11 -6.54
CA VAL A 305 -13.81 17.94 -6.88
C VAL A 305 -14.35 16.72 -6.13
N THR A 306 -14.46 15.58 -6.80
CA THR A 306 -14.89 14.31 -6.18
C THR A 306 -13.83 13.23 -6.37
N SER A 307 -13.88 12.22 -5.50
CA SER A 307 -13.09 10.98 -5.64
C SER A 307 -13.79 9.92 -6.50
N ASP A 308 -15.05 10.14 -6.93
CA ASP A 308 -15.84 9.17 -7.69
C ASP A 308 -15.30 8.94 -9.11
N THR A 309 -14.75 9.99 -9.74
CA THR A 309 -14.13 9.94 -11.07
C THR A 309 -12.66 9.52 -11.04
N GLY A 310 -12.08 9.42 -9.84
CA GLY A 310 -10.70 9.02 -9.63
C GLY A 310 -10.28 9.19 -8.17
N ALA A 311 -9.81 8.10 -7.56
CA ALA A 311 -9.36 8.15 -6.17
C ALA A 311 -8.05 8.95 -6.05
N PHE A 312 -8.02 9.89 -5.10
CA PHE A 312 -6.80 10.62 -4.72
C PHE A 312 -5.88 9.70 -3.92
N ALA A 313 -4.97 9.06 -4.64
CA ALA A 313 -4.00 8.15 -4.06
C ALA A 313 -2.63 8.82 -3.94
N ARG A 314 -1.82 8.33 -2.99
CA ARG A 314 -0.41 8.70 -2.96
C ARG A 314 0.24 8.13 -4.21
N VAL A 315 1.08 8.89 -4.89
CA VAL A 315 1.82 8.40 -6.06
C VAL A 315 3.27 8.09 -5.71
N GLY A 316 3.85 7.14 -6.44
CA GLY A 316 5.28 6.88 -6.40
C GLY A 316 6.07 7.89 -7.23
N ASP A 317 7.32 7.55 -7.55
CA ASP A 317 8.21 8.29 -8.44
C ASP A 317 7.74 8.26 -9.92
N LYS A 318 6.79 7.39 -10.25
CA LYS A 318 6.20 7.25 -11.57
C LYS A 318 4.70 7.13 -11.48
N ILE A 319 4.02 7.79 -12.40
CA ILE A 319 2.57 7.76 -12.55
C ILE A 319 2.27 7.13 -13.90
N ALA A 320 1.47 6.05 -13.90
CA ALA A 320 1.02 5.43 -15.13
C ALA A 320 -0.18 6.20 -15.68
N GLU A 321 -0.06 6.64 -16.92
CA GLU A 321 -1.12 7.31 -17.67
C GLU A 321 -1.39 6.51 -18.95
N SER A 322 -2.66 6.37 -19.31
CA SER A 322 -3.10 5.70 -20.54
C SER A 322 -3.24 6.66 -21.72
N VAL A 323 -3.10 7.96 -21.47
CA VAL A 323 -3.26 9.03 -22.46
C VAL A 323 -2.01 9.12 -23.33
N THR A 324 -2.20 9.38 -24.62
CA THR A 324 -1.10 9.66 -25.56
C THR A 324 -0.95 11.16 -25.73
N GLY A 325 0.28 11.66 -25.66
CA GLY A 325 0.57 13.09 -25.78
C GLY A 325 2.04 13.37 -25.92
N THR A 326 2.38 14.65 -26.07
CA THR A 326 3.76 15.13 -26.06
C THR A 326 4.24 15.16 -24.63
N GLN A 327 5.39 14.53 -24.36
CA GLN A 327 6.01 14.58 -23.03
C GLN A 327 6.62 15.96 -22.79
N VAL A 328 6.25 16.58 -21.68
CA VAL A 328 6.71 17.88 -21.24
C VAL A 328 7.32 17.75 -19.85
N SER A 329 8.41 18.49 -19.61
CA SER A 329 9.02 18.63 -18.29
C SER A 329 8.98 20.10 -17.90
N ALA A 330 8.38 20.41 -16.76
CA ALA A 330 8.24 21.77 -16.28
C ALA A 330 8.72 21.92 -14.83
N HIS A 331 9.32 23.06 -14.56
CA HIS A 331 9.76 23.47 -13.23
C HIS A 331 8.81 24.55 -12.71
N LEU A 332 8.28 24.38 -11.50
CA LEU A 332 7.38 25.35 -10.87
C LEU A 332 7.90 25.79 -9.50
N THR A 333 7.89 27.11 -9.28
CA THR A 333 8.21 27.75 -8.00
C THR A 333 7.00 28.53 -7.49
N VAL A 334 6.51 28.16 -6.31
CA VAL A 334 5.39 28.83 -5.64
C VAL A 334 5.84 30.18 -5.08
N GLN A 335 5.07 31.23 -5.39
CA GLN A 335 5.27 32.58 -4.87
C GLN A 335 4.10 32.95 -3.97
N GLY A 336 3.11 33.72 -4.45
CA GLY A 336 1.95 34.13 -3.67
C GLY A 336 0.79 33.13 -3.61
N TYR A 337 0.87 32.00 -4.33
CA TYR A 337 -0.21 31.00 -4.31
C TYR A 337 -0.28 30.26 -2.97
N GLN A 338 -1.50 30.14 -2.45
CA GLN A 338 -1.82 29.38 -1.25
C GLN A 338 -3.07 28.55 -1.55
N GLY A 339 -2.95 27.23 -1.39
CA GLY A 339 -4.03 26.32 -1.67
C GLY A 339 -3.59 24.87 -1.59
N VAL A 340 -4.57 23.98 -1.48
CA VAL A 340 -4.34 22.53 -1.42
C VAL A 340 -4.21 21.89 -2.80
N TYR A 341 -4.67 22.57 -3.85
CA TYR A 341 -4.56 22.06 -5.21
C TYR A 341 -3.21 22.44 -5.80
N LEU A 342 -2.59 21.48 -6.49
CA LEU A 342 -1.26 21.64 -7.08
C LEU A 342 -1.40 22.17 -8.53
N PRO A 343 -0.84 23.35 -8.85
CA PRO A 343 -0.79 23.84 -10.23
C PRO A 343 0.06 22.91 -11.11
N THR A 344 -0.53 22.34 -12.15
CA THR A 344 0.13 21.37 -13.04
C THR A 344 -0.35 21.56 -14.48
N ALA A 345 0.23 20.82 -15.43
CA ALA A 345 -0.25 20.83 -16.82
C ALA A 345 -0.30 19.41 -17.37
N GLY A 346 -1.28 19.13 -18.23
CA GLY A 346 -1.47 17.82 -18.82
C GLY A 346 -1.74 16.71 -17.80
N HIS A 347 -1.35 15.49 -18.16
CA HIS A 347 -1.46 14.29 -17.33
C HIS A 347 -0.10 13.95 -16.72
N LEU A 348 0.04 14.02 -15.40
CA LEU A 348 1.33 13.80 -14.74
C LEU A 348 1.84 12.37 -14.96
N THR A 349 3.11 12.24 -15.33
CA THR A 349 3.85 10.96 -15.39
C THR A 349 4.91 10.83 -14.31
N GLY A 350 5.24 11.92 -13.63
CA GLY A 350 6.15 11.96 -12.49
C GLY A 350 6.24 13.35 -11.88
N ILE A 351 6.58 13.42 -10.60
CA ILE A 351 6.76 14.67 -9.84
C ILE A 351 7.86 14.50 -8.80
N GLU A 352 8.66 15.55 -8.61
CA GLU A 352 9.73 15.61 -7.63
C GLU A 352 9.70 16.97 -6.91
N PHE A 353 9.54 16.94 -5.58
CA PHE A 353 9.56 18.14 -4.75
C PHE A 353 10.99 18.45 -4.32
N SER A 354 11.31 19.74 -4.26
CA SER A 354 12.63 20.26 -3.86
C SER A 354 12.51 21.24 -2.68
N GLY A 355 13.64 21.51 -2.02
CA GLY A 355 13.71 22.44 -0.88
C GLY A 355 13.43 21.81 0.49
N ASP A 356 13.30 22.66 1.52
CA ASP A 356 13.24 22.23 2.93
C ASP A 356 12.01 21.36 3.25
N ARG A 357 10.89 21.59 2.55
CA ARG A 357 9.64 20.85 2.72
C ARG A 357 9.50 19.64 1.78
N ALA A 358 10.50 19.33 0.94
CA ALA A 358 10.42 18.29 -0.08
C ALA A 358 9.93 16.94 0.45
N ALA A 359 10.48 16.47 1.58
CA ALA A 359 10.10 15.20 2.18
C ALA A 359 8.63 15.19 2.65
N THR A 360 8.18 16.28 3.28
CA THR A 360 6.80 16.43 3.74
C THR A 360 5.82 16.48 2.57
N LEU A 361 6.10 17.30 1.55
CA LEU A 361 5.28 17.43 0.35
C LEU A 361 5.18 16.08 -0.39
N THR A 362 6.29 15.37 -0.54
CA THR A 362 6.34 14.03 -1.17
C THR A 362 5.51 12.99 -0.40
N GLU A 363 5.46 13.08 0.92
CA GLU A 363 4.67 12.16 1.74
C GLU A 363 3.16 12.48 1.70
N ALA A 364 2.81 13.75 1.67
CA ALA A 364 1.44 14.24 1.70
C ALA A 364 0.76 14.28 0.33
N PHE A 365 1.53 14.46 -0.76
CA PHE A 365 1.01 14.58 -2.12
C PHE A 365 0.10 13.42 -2.53
N ARG A 366 -1.07 13.76 -3.08
CA ARG A 366 -2.01 12.83 -3.70
C ARG A 366 -2.33 13.28 -5.11
N TYR A 367 -2.59 12.34 -5.99
CA TYR A 367 -2.98 12.63 -7.37
C TYR A 367 -4.09 11.69 -7.80
N ALA A 368 -5.07 12.24 -8.50
CA ALA A 368 -6.14 11.50 -9.13
C ALA A 368 -5.89 11.47 -10.64
N THR A 369 -5.57 10.30 -11.19
CA THR A 369 -5.28 10.11 -12.62
C THR A 369 -6.52 10.37 -13.50
N GLY A 370 -7.71 9.99 -13.03
CA GLY A 370 -8.97 10.19 -13.78
C GLY A 370 -9.33 11.67 -14.01
N SER A 371 -9.06 12.52 -13.01
CA SER A 371 -9.29 13.97 -13.10
C SER A 371 -8.04 14.77 -13.48
N ALA A 372 -6.85 14.13 -13.47
CA ALA A 372 -5.55 14.77 -13.60
C ALA A 372 -5.40 15.98 -12.65
N VAL A 373 -5.72 15.75 -11.38
CA VAL A 373 -5.65 16.75 -10.30
C VAL A 373 -4.68 16.28 -9.23
N GLY A 374 -3.70 17.13 -8.91
CA GLY A 374 -2.79 16.96 -7.78
C GLY A 374 -3.26 17.75 -6.56
N VAL A 375 -3.09 17.19 -5.37
CA VAL A 375 -3.41 17.84 -4.10
C VAL A 375 -2.32 17.63 -3.06
N GLU A 376 -2.10 18.67 -2.27
CA GLU A 376 -1.24 18.73 -1.10
C GLU A 376 -2.13 19.13 0.09
N PRO A 377 -2.50 18.16 0.95
CA PRO A 377 -3.45 18.37 2.05
C PRO A 377 -3.06 19.45 3.08
N ASP A 378 -1.75 19.68 3.27
CA ASP A 378 -1.19 20.67 4.19
C ASP A 378 -1.03 22.06 3.54
N GLY A 379 -1.29 22.15 2.23
CA GLY A 379 -1.21 23.34 1.42
C GLY A 379 0.21 23.71 0.97
N LEU A 380 0.28 24.27 -0.23
CA LEU A 380 1.49 24.91 -0.75
C LEU A 380 1.74 26.25 -0.07
N ARG A 381 3.02 26.59 0.07
CA ARG A 381 3.51 27.84 0.67
C ARG A 381 4.50 28.54 -0.27
N PRO A 382 4.67 29.86 -0.12
CA PRO A 382 5.73 30.60 -0.81
C PRO A 382 7.09 29.94 -0.61
N GLY A 383 7.80 29.68 -1.71
CA GLY A 383 9.11 29.03 -1.72
C GLY A 383 9.10 27.52 -1.91
N ASP A 384 7.93 26.85 -1.88
CA ASP A 384 7.85 25.44 -2.29
C ASP A 384 8.17 25.33 -3.79
N THR A 385 8.99 24.35 -4.17
CA THR A 385 9.41 24.11 -5.56
C THR A 385 9.23 22.66 -5.94
N TYR A 386 8.87 22.41 -7.18
CA TYR A 386 8.76 21.06 -7.72
C TYR A 386 8.97 21.02 -9.24
N ASP A 387 9.53 19.91 -9.68
CA ASP A 387 9.65 19.53 -11.07
C ASP A 387 8.60 18.47 -11.38
N PHE A 388 7.92 18.60 -12.51
CA PHE A 388 6.96 17.60 -12.95
C PHE A 388 7.13 17.27 -14.42
N THR A 389 6.82 16.02 -14.73
CA THR A 389 6.75 15.51 -16.10
C THR A 389 5.31 15.14 -16.39
N ALA A 390 4.83 15.50 -17.58
CA ALA A 390 3.45 15.28 -17.97
C ALA A 390 3.32 14.94 -19.46
N LEU A 391 2.20 14.32 -19.81
CA LEU A 391 1.76 14.12 -21.18
C LEU A 391 0.69 15.16 -21.49
N VAL A 392 0.95 16.00 -22.49
CA VAL A 392 -0.01 16.97 -23.00
C VAL A 392 -0.63 16.40 -24.28
N PRO A 393 -1.94 16.05 -24.27
CA PRO A 393 -2.63 15.60 -25.47
C PRO A 393 -2.61 16.69 -26.55
N ALA A 394 -2.51 16.29 -27.81
CA ALA A 394 -2.68 17.23 -28.91
C ALA A 394 -4.16 17.58 -29.08
N ASP A 395 -4.45 18.84 -29.41
CA ASP A 395 -5.81 19.26 -29.73
C ASP A 395 -6.34 18.47 -30.94
N PRO A 396 -7.56 17.92 -30.86
CA PRO A 396 -8.12 17.15 -31.94
C PRO A 396 -8.48 18.04 -33.13
N THR A 397 -8.28 17.52 -34.33
CA THR A 397 -8.74 18.19 -35.55
C THR A 397 -10.25 18.05 -35.72
N ASP A 398 -10.90 19.02 -36.37
CA ASP A 398 -12.35 18.95 -36.66
C ASP A 398 -12.74 17.66 -37.41
N GLY A 399 -11.85 17.14 -38.27
CA GLY A 399 -12.06 15.87 -38.98
C GLY A 399 -12.07 14.65 -38.04
N GLN A 400 -11.23 14.63 -37.00
CA GLN A 400 -11.25 13.59 -35.96
C GLN A 400 -12.52 13.67 -35.11
N MET A 401 -13.03 14.89 -34.88
CA MET A 401 -14.20 15.12 -34.03
C MET A 401 -15.54 14.90 -34.74
N ALA A 402 -15.58 14.95 -36.07
CA ALA A 402 -16.81 14.80 -36.84
C ALA A 402 -17.55 13.46 -36.58
N SER A 403 -16.83 12.39 -36.26
CA SER A 403 -17.38 11.06 -35.95
C SER A 403 -17.13 10.61 -34.51
N ALA A 404 -16.53 11.45 -33.66
CA ALA A 404 -16.19 11.08 -32.29
C ALA A 404 -17.46 10.94 -31.43
N ALA A 405 -17.62 9.77 -30.83
CA ALA A 405 -18.67 9.54 -29.85
C ALA A 405 -18.23 10.04 -28.47
N VAL A 406 -19.19 10.47 -27.66
CA VAL A 406 -18.97 10.79 -26.24
C VAL A 406 -18.55 9.53 -25.49
N ASP A 407 -17.56 9.66 -24.61
CA ASP A 407 -17.19 8.61 -23.67
C ASP A 407 -18.01 8.71 -22.37
N ASN A 408 -18.91 7.75 -22.16
CA ASN A 408 -19.75 7.66 -20.96
C ASN A 408 -19.14 6.80 -19.84
N SER A 409 -17.90 6.33 -20.00
CA SER A 409 -17.22 5.47 -19.01
C SER A 409 -16.55 6.23 -17.86
N THR A 410 -16.59 7.57 -17.88
CA THR A 410 -15.91 8.45 -16.91
C THR A 410 -16.52 8.45 -15.51
N GLY A 411 -17.74 7.93 -15.34
CA GLY A 411 -18.45 7.93 -14.06
C GLY A 411 -19.05 9.28 -13.66
N ILE A 412 -18.94 10.32 -14.50
CA ILE A 412 -19.59 11.62 -14.27
C ILE A 412 -21.11 11.47 -14.40
N VAL A 413 -21.82 11.90 -13.36
CA VAL A 413 -23.28 11.91 -13.31
C VAL A 413 -23.78 13.35 -13.38
N ALA A 414 -24.78 13.60 -14.22
CA ALA A 414 -25.44 14.90 -14.28
C ALA A 414 -26.10 15.25 -12.92
N PRO A 415 -26.11 16.54 -12.53
CA PRO A 415 -26.67 16.95 -11.25
C PRO A 415 -28.18 16.70 -11.20
N ALA A 416 -28.72 16.48 -10.00
CA ALA A 416 -30.13 16.20 -9.78
C ALA A 416 -31.07 17.34 -10.27
N LYS A 417 -30.57 18.58 -10.31
CA LYS A 417 -31.30 19.75 -10.79
C LYS A 417 -30.49 20.47 -11.85
N ILE A 418 -31.06 20.56 -13.05
CA ILE A 418 -30.56 21.38 -14.15
C ILE A 418 -31.62 22.46 -14.40
N PRO A 419 -31.28 23.76 -14.37
CA PRO A 419 -32.27 24.81 -14.56
C PRO A 419 -32.85 24.81 -15.99
N ASP A 420 -34.15 25.06 -16.12
CA ASP A 420 -34.84 25.10 -17.43
C ASP A 420 -34.27 26.16 -18.38
N ALA A 421 -33.70 27.23 -17.82
CA ALA A 421 -32.96 28.24 -18.57
C ALA A 421 -31.77 27.63 -19.32
N ALA A 422 -31.04 26.69 -18.72
CA ALA A 422 -29.92 26.00 -19.38
C ALA A 422 -30.41 25.08 -20.51
N ARG A 423 -31.54 24.38 -20.32
CA ARG A 423 -32.16 23.57 -21.38
C ARG A 423 -32.60 24.44 -22.56
N THR A 424 -33.24 25.57 -22.27
CA THR A 424 -33.70 26.53 -23.27
C THR A 424 -32.53 27.15 -24.03
N ALA A 425 -31.47 27.56 -23.32
CA ALA A 425 -30.25 28.08 -23.92
C ALA A 425 -29.54 27.02 -24.79
N ALA A 426 -29.45 25.78 -24.31
CA ALA A 426 -28.87 24.68 -25.08
C ALA A 426 -29.59 24.52 -26.42
N THR A 427 -30.93 24.38 -26.42
CA THR A 427 -31.71 24.27 -27.65
C THR A 427 -31.57 25.48 -28.56
N LYS A 428 -31.53 26.70 -27.99
CA LYS A 428 -31.34 27.95 -28.75
C LYS A 428 -30.02 27.96 -29.52
N TYR A 429 -28.92 27.55 -28.89
CA TYR A 429 -27.59 27.65 -29.50
C TYR A 429 -27.21 26.42 -30.34
N THR A 430 -27.75 25.24 -30.04
CA THR A 430 -27.50 24.05 -30.88
C THR A 430 -28.34 24.03 -32.14
N GLY A 431 -29.54 24.63 -32.15
CA GLY A 431 -30.46 24.57 -33.29
C GLY A 431 -30.68 23.12 -33.76
N ALA A 432 -30.43 22.86 -35.05
CA ALA A 432 -30.52 21.53 -35.68
C ALA A 432 -29.14 20.86 -35.89
N VAL A 433 -28.11 21.27 -35.14
CA VAL A 433 -26.77 20.68 -35.24
C VAL A 433 -26.74 19.27 -34.64
N ASP A 434 -26.18 18.32 -35.39
CA ASP A 434 -25.98 16.95 -34.95
C ASP A 434 -24.53 16.68 -34.51
N GLY A 435 -24.37 15.73 -33.58
CA GLY A 435 -23.07 15.36 -32.99
C GLY A 435 -22.73 16.12 -31.71
N ALA A 436 -22.17 15.41 -30.72
CA ALA A 436 -21.91 15.98 -29.41
C ALA A 436 -20.84 17.09 -29.43
N TYR A 437 -19.77 16.92 -30.22
CA TYR A 437 -18.73 17.94 -30.41
C TYR A 437 -19.29 19.22 -31.02
N ALA A 438 -20.04 19.11 -32.12
CA ALA A 438 -20.62 20.27 -32.79
C ALA A 438 -21.65 20.98 -31.90
N LYS A 439 -22.44 20.24 -31.12
CA LYS A 439 -23.33 20.80 -30.11
C LYS A 439 -22.57 21.54 -29.00
N ALA A 440 -21.52 20.94 -28.45
CA ALA A 440 -20.68 21.55 -27.41
C ALA A 440 -20.05 22.85 -27.91
N LYS A 441 -19.47 22.81 -29.10
CA LYS A 441 -18.89 23.97 -29.77
C LYS A 441 -19.93 25.08 -30.01
N ALA A 442 -21.09 24.75 -30.57
CA ALA A 442 -22.16 25.72 -30.84
C ALA A 442 -22.67 26.38 -29.56
N MET A 443 -22.79 25.62 -28.47
CA MET A 443 -23.16 26.15 -27.15
C MET A 443 -22.10 27.09 -26.58
N ALA A 444 -20.82 26.73 -26.65
CA ALA A 444 -19.71 27.57 -26.20
C ALA A 444 -19.64 28.87 -27.01
N ASP A 445 -19.65 28.78 -28.35
CA ASP A 445 -19.62 29.93 -29.25
C ASP A 445 -20.85 30.84 -29.04
N GLY A 446 -22.02 30.26 -28.76
CA GLY A 446 -23.26 30.98 -28.48
C GLY A 446 -23.22 31.79 -27.18
N LEU A 447 -22.64 31.24 -26.11
CA LEU A 447 -22.39 31.97 -24.87
C LEU A 447 -21.36 33.07 -25.07
N LYS A 448 -20.26 32.75 -25.76
CA LYS A 448 -19.17 33.69 -26.08
C LYS A 448 -19.67 34.90 -26.87
N ALA A 449 -20.56 34.69 -27.85
CA ALA A 449 -21.13 35.75 -28.68
C ALA A 449 -22.21 36.59 -27.96
N ALA A 450 -22.96 36.00 -27.03
CA ALA A 450 -24.07 36.68 -26.34
C ALA A 450 -23.65 37.35 -25.02
N GLY A 451 -22.56 36.88 -24.42
CA GLY A 451 -22.08 37.30 -23.12
C GLY A 451 -21.24 38.57 -23.12
N HIS A 452 -21.09 39.14 -21.93
CA HIS A 452 -20.18 40.24 -21.64
C HIS A 452 -19.38 39.92 -20.38
N LEU A 453 -18.05 40.05 -20.47
CA LEU A 453 -17.14 39.72 -19.38
C LEU A 453 -17.16 40.82 -18.30
N SER A 454 -17.38 40.42 -17.04
CA SER A 454 -17.27 41.27 -15.85
C SER A 454 -16.92 40.42 -14.65
N HIS A 455 -15.84 40.78 -13.96
CA HIS A 455 -15.40 40.14 -12.72
C HIS A 455 -16.10 40.71 -11.47
N GLY A 456 -16.97 41.71 -11.65
CA GLY A 456 -17.68 42.36 -10.56
C GLY A 456 -16.82 43.32 -9.73
N SER A 457 -15.69 43.77 -10.28
CA SER A 457 -14.85 44.78 -9.63
C SER A 457 -15.61 46.11 -9.53
N LYS A 458 -15.37 46.88 -8.46
CA LYS A 458 -15.98 48.20 -8.25
C LYS A 458 -15.61 49.20 -9.35
N THR A 459 -14.53 48.95 -10.08
CA THR A 459 -14.05 49.77 -11.20
C THR A 459 -14.74 49.46 -12.52
N GLU A 460 -15.51 48.37 -12.61
CA GLU A 460 -16.23 47.98 -13.83
C GLU A 460 -17.58 48.71 -13.96
N THR A 461 -17.91 49.14 -15.18
CA THR A 461 -19.16 49.85 -15.50
C THR A 461 -20.41 49.03 -15.22
N ARG A 462 -20.34 47.71 -15.36
CA ARG A 462 -21.40 46.78 -14.96
C ARG A 462 -20.77 45.71 -14.09
N GLN A 463 -21.36 45.47 -12.92
CA GLN A 463 -20.85 44.52 -11.96
C GLN A 463 -21.63 43.21 -12.05
N SER A 464 -20.91 42.10 -12.19
CA SER A 464 -21.43 40.76 -12.00
C SER A 464 -21.43 40.36 -10.51
N PRO A 465 -22.56 39.93 -9.90
CA PRO A 465 -22.57 39.23 -8.61
C PRO A 465 -21.72 37.95 -8.62
N SER A 466 -21.16 37.54 -7.48
CA SER A 466 -20.32 36.33 -7.36
C SER A 466 -21.08 35.01 -7.35
N GLY A 467 -20.36 33.93 -7.60
CA GLY A 467 -20.84 32.55 -7.42
C GLY A 467 -21.48 31.93 -8.66
N HIS A 468 -21.78 30.65 -8.53
CA HIS A 468 -22.32 29.77 -9.58
C HIS A 468 -23.41 28.81 -9.06
N GLY A 469 -24.15 29.25 -8.04
CA GLY A 469 -25.35 28.55 -7.58
C GLY A 469 -26.44 28.58 -8.65
N ILE A 470 -27.40 27.65 -8.56
CA ILE A 470 -28.41 27.44 -9.61
C ILE A 470 -29.21 28.70 -9.96
N ASP A 471 -29.53 29.53 -8.96
CA ASP A 471 -30.23 30.81 -9.14
C ASP A 471 -29.36 31.84 -9.88
N ARG A 472 -28.04 31.82 -9.64
CA ARG A 472 -27.10 32.71 -10.32
C ARG A 472 -26.93 32.31 -11.79
N LEU A 473 -26.81 31.02 -12.08
CA LEU A 473 -26.73 30.51 -13.45
C LEU A 473 -28.04 30.73 -14.21
N THR A 474 -29.19 30.59 -13.53
CA THR A 474 -30.50 30.90 -14.12
C THR A 474 -30.55 32.37 -14.52
N ARG A 475 -30.21 33.29 -13.61
CA ARG A 475 -30.19 34.73 -13.91
C ARG A 475 -29.25 35.09 -15.05
N LEU A 476 -28.03 34.54 -15.06
CA LEU A 476 -27.07 34.74 -16.16
C LEU A 476 -27.70 34.42 -17.53
N LEU A 477 -28.44 33.31 -17.62
CA LEU A 477 -29.04 32.83 -18.86
C LEU A 477 -30.36 33.52 -19.24
N THR A 478 -31.09 34.07 -18.28
CA THR A 478 -32.39 34.72 -18.51
C THR A 478 -32.35 36.24 -18.56
N ASP A 479 -31.31 36.85 -17.99
CA ASP A 479 -31.19 38.30 -17.95
C ASP A 479 -31.06 38.88 -19.36
N PRO A 480 -31.60 40.08 -19.62
CA PRO A 480 -31.53 40.71 -20.95
C PRO A 480 -30.10 40.91 -21.46
N GLN A 481 -29.14 41.00 -20.54
CA GLN A 481 -27.72 41.06 -20.84
C GLN A 481 -27.00 40.05 -19.95
N MET A 482 -26.30 39.13 -20.59
CA MET A 482 -25.55 38.06 -19.93
C MET A 482 -24.20 38.61 -19.47
N ILE A 483 -24.12 39.04 -18.20
CA ILE A 483 -22.92 39.67 -17.62
C ILE A 483 -22.36 38.76 -16.54
N GLY A 484 -21.12 38.32 -16.73
CA GLY A 484 -20.46 37.36 -15.83
C GLY A 484 -18.97 37.20 -16.12
N ASP A 485 -18.32 36.31 -15.38
CA ASP A 485 -16.94 35.89 -15.59
C ASP A 485 -16.86 34.37 -15.75
N GLN A 486 -15.66 33.82 -15.84
CA GLN A 486 -15.45 32.39 -16.05
C GLN A 486 -16.00 31.54 -14.89
N GLU A 487 -16.12 32.10 -13.68
CA GLU A 487 -16.88 31.49 -12.55
C GLU A 487 -18.33 31.17 -12.96
N GLN A 488 -18.89 31.84 -13.96
CA GLN A 488 -20.30 31.75 -14.34
C GLN A 488 -20.51 31.14 -15.73
N PHE A 489 -19.71 31.56 -16.71
CA PHE A 489 -19.83 31.06 -18.08
C PHE A 489 -19.48 29.58 -18.21
N ALA A 490 -18.44 29.10 -17.51
CA ALA A 490 -18.06 27.69 -17.56
C ALA A 490 -19.12 26.78 -16.90
N PRO A 491 -19.61 27.07 -15.68
CA PRO A 491 -20.78 26.39 -15.11
C PRO A 491 -22.05 26.46 -15.96
N ALA A 492 -22.33 27.59 -16.62
CA ALA A 492 -23.50 27.71 -17.49
C ALA A 492 -23.40 26.78 -18.72
N LEU A 493 -22.24 26.71 -19.37
CA LEU A 493 -21.98 25.76 -20.45
C LEU A 493 -22.11 24.31 -19.96
N SER A 494 -21.56 24.02 -18.78
CA SER A 494 -21.66 22.69 -18.16
C SER A 494 -23.12 22.26 -17.93
N MET A 495 -23.97 23.15 -17.42
CA MET A 495 -25.41 22.90 -17.27
C MET A 495 -26.12 22.66 -18.60
N MET A 496 -25.75 23.43 -19.64
CA MET A 496 -26.30 23.26 -20.98
C MET A 496 -25.94 21.90 -21.57
N LEU A 497 -24.68 21.47 -21.44
CA LEU A 497 -24.20 20.16 -21.88
C LEU A 497 -24.90 19.01 -21.14
N TRP A 498 -25.01 19.08 -19.82
CA TRP A 498 -25.74 18.08 -19.04
C TRP A 498 -27.22 18.02 -19.42
N SER A 499 -27.85 19.14 -19.79
CA SER A 499 -29.24 19.16 -20.25
C SER A 499 -29.48 18.33 -21.53
N GLN A 500 -28.41 18.13 -22.33
CA GLN A 500 -28.37 17.35 -23.57
C GLN A 500 -27.81 15.93 -23.35
N GLY A 501 -27.55 15.53 -22.10
CA GLY A 501 -26.98 14.22 -21.77
C GLY A 501 -25.50 14.07 -22.12
N ILE A 502 -24.78 15.19 -22.27
CA ILE A 502 -23.33 15.17 -22.55
C ILE A 502 -22.57 15.25 -21.21
N PRO A 503 -21.82 14.21 -20.81
CA PRO A 503 -20.95 14.25 -19.65
C PRO A 503 -19.86 15.29 -19.88
N ASN A 504 -19.56 16.06 -18.84
CA ASN A 504 -18.59 17.13 -18.90
C ASN A 504 -18.11 17.47 -17.49
N ARG A 505 -17.03 18.24 -17.40
CA ARG A 505 -16.51 18.78 -16.16
C ARG A 505 -16.06 20.22 -16.34
N VAL A 506 -16.14 21.01 -15.27
CA VAL A 506 -15.58 22.37 -15.26
C VAL A 506 -14.14 22.28 -14.78
N VAL A 507 -13.21 22.88 -15.51
CA VAL A 507 -11.81 22.95 -15.11
C VAL A 507 -11.45 24.38 -14.77
N MET A 508 -10.73 24.56 -13.67
CA MET A 508 -10.17 25.85 -13.27
C MET A 508 -8.65 25.77 -13.32
N GLY A 509 -8.03 26.85 -13.76
CA GLY A 509 -6.59 26.95 -13.91
C GLY A 509 -6.13 28.39 -14.15
N PHE A 510 -4.97 28.50 -14.78
CA PHE A 510 -4.35 29.76 -15.14
C PHE A 510 -3.86 29.71 -16.58
N ALA A 511 -4.23 30.72 -17.37
CA ALA A 511 -3.78 30.87 -18.73
C ALA A 511 -2.31 31.32 -18.75
N THR A 512 -1.48 30.67 -19.55
CA THR A 512 -0.06 31.04 -19.67
C THR A 512 0.23 31.86 -20.93
N GLY A 513 -0.61 31.72 -21.94
CA GLY A 513 -0.46 32.39 -23.24
C GLY A 513 0.85 32.05 -23.94
N LYS A 514 1.30 32.95 -24.82
CA LYS A 514 2.52 32.78 -25.60
C LYS A 514 3.71 33.41 -24.90
N HIS A 515 4.74 32.62 -24.68
CA HIS A 515 5.89 32.97 -23.85
C HIS A 515 7.23 32.42 -24.37
N GLY A 516 7.22 31.53 -25.36
CA GLY A 516 8.42 30.92 -25.92
C GLY A 516 9.12 30.04 -24.88
N THR A 517 10.43 30.22 -24.71
CA THR A 517 11.25 29.38 -23.81
C THR A 517 11.57 30.03 -22.46
N ALA A 518 11.11 31.26 -22.21
CA ALA A 518 11.40 31.98 -20.98
C ALA A 518 10.48 31.52 -19.83
N PRO A 519 10.94 31.58 -18.56
CA PRO A 519 10.05 31.38 -17.42
C PRO A 519 8.89 32.38 -17.43
N VAL A 520 7.67 31.88 -17.27
CA VAL A 520 6.46 32.68 -17.15
C VAL A 520 6.19 32.94 -15.68
N THR A 521 5.81 34.16 -15.35
CA THR A 521 5.24 34.50 -14.04
C THR A 521 3.73 34.55 -14.18
N VAL A 522 3.04 33.63 -13.54
CA VAL A 522 1.58 33.57 -13.53
C VAL A 522 1.05 34.41 -12.38
N THR A 523 0.04 35.22 -12.66
CA THR A 523 -0.57 36.18 -11.74
C THR A 523 -2.04 35.85 -11.48
N GLY A 524 -2.66 36.53 -10.50
CA GLY A 524 -4.10 36.40 -10.27
C GLY A 524 -4.95 36.77 -11.48
N GLY A 525 -4.48 37.70 -12.32
CA GLY A 525 -5.18 38.13 -13.53
C GLY A 525 -5.29 37.05 -14.60
N ASP A 526 -4.47 36.01 -14.51
CA ASP A 526 -4.39 34.93 -15.47
C ASP A 526 -5.35 33.77 -15.14
N VAL A 527 -6.11 33.86 -14.04
CA VAL A 527 -7.08 32.82 -13.67
C VAL A 527 -8.12 32.64 -14.77
N THR A 528 -8.44 31.38 -15.07
CA THR A 528 -9.45 31.04 -16.07
C THR A 528 -10.20 29.77 -15.68
N ALA A 529 -11.36 29.56 -16.31
CA ALA A 529 -12.13 28.34 -16.19
C ALA A 529 -12.76 27.97 -17.54
N TRP A 530 -12.73 26.69 -17.87
CA TRP A 530 -13.25 26.12 -19.11
C TRP A 530 -14.03 24.84 -18.84
N VAL A 531 -14.62 24.25 -19.88
CA VAL A 531 -15.34 22.97 -19.77
C VAL A 531 -14.64 21.92 -20.61
N GLU A 532 -14.52 20.71 -20.08
CA GLU A 532 -13.98 19.57 -20.84
C GLU A 532 -15.06 18.52 -21.05
N VAL A 533 -15.11 17.96 -22.26
CA VAL A 533 -16.02 16.87 -22.66
C VAL A 533 -15.19 15.65 -23.06
N PRO A 534 -15.51 14.44 -22.56
CA PRO A 534 -14.77 13.24 -22.88
C PRO A 534 -15.30 12.60 -24.17
N PHE A 535 -14.39 12.27 -25.09
CA PHE A 535 -14.68 11.61 -26.36
C PHE A 535 -13.91 10.31 -26.51
N ALA A 536 -14.59 9.26 -26.97
CA ALA A 536 -14.04 7.93 -27.12
C ALA A 536 -12.87 7.93 -28.13
N GLY A 537 -11.71 7.45 -27.71
CA GLY A 537 -10.49 7.37 -28.53
C GLY A 537 -9.76 8.70 -28.73
N VAL A 538 -10.30 9.83 -28.26
CA VAL A 538 -9.67 11.16 -28.31
C VAL A 538 -9.26 11.63 -26.92
N GLY A 539 -10.08 11.38 -25.90
CA GLY A 539 -9.88 11.86 -24.54
C GLY A 539 -10.70 13.12 -24.25
N TRP A 540 -10.24 13.92 -23.30
CA TRP A 540 -10.89 15.15 -22.88
C TRP A 540 -10.59 16.29 -23.85
N VAL A 541 -11.64 16.97 -24.32
CA VAL A 541 -11.55 18.10 -25.25
C VAL A 541 -12.11 19.35 -24.58
N SER A 542 -11.33 20.43 -24.62
CA SER A 542 -11.64 21.70 -23.96
C SER A 542 -12.55 22.60 -24.79
N PHE A 543 -13.48 23.27 -24.12
CA PHE A 543 -14.40 24.27 -24.67
C PHE A 543 -14.42 25.49 -23.76
N ASP A 544 -14.10 26.65 -24.33
CA ASP A 544 -14.13 27.92 -23.61
C ASP A 544 -15.39 28.73 -23.97
N PRO A 545 -16.34 28.91 -23.03
CA PRO A 545 -17.52 29.73 -23.24
C PRO A 545 -17.29 31.23 -22.98
N THR A 546 -16.08 31.64 -22.64
CA THR A 546 -15.79 32.99 -22.14
C THR A 546 -15.86 34.03 -23.26
N PRO A 547 -16.65 35.10 -23.11
CA PRO A 547 -16.65 36.24 -24.03
C PRO A 547 -15.29 36.94 -24.12
N ASP A 548 -14.94 37.43 -25.30
CA ASP A 548 -13.72 38.23 -25.47
C ASP A 548 -13.83 39.55 -24.68
N GLN A 549 -12.71 40.01 -24.10
CA GLN A 549 -12.67 41.21 -23.24
C GLN A 549 -13.24 42.48 -23.90
N ASN A 550 -13.24 42.56 -25.23
CA ASN A 550 -13.67 43.73 -26.00
C ASN A 550 -15.06 43.57 -26.65
N SER A 551 -15.82 42.54 -26.32
CA SER A 551 -17.17 42.34 -26.85
C SER A 551 -18.12 43.42 -26.33
N GLN A 552 -18.50 44.35 -27.21
CA GLN A 552 -19.50 45.38 -26.91
C GLN A 552 -20.86 44.74 -26.69
N ALA A 553 -21.49 45.00 -25.54
CA ALA A 553 -22.86 44.56 -25.30
C ALA A 553 -23.78 45.12 -26.39
N PRO A 554 -24.68 44.31 -27.00
CA PRO A 554 -25.67 44.82 -27.92
C PRO A 554 -26.47 45.97 -27.27
N GLN A 555 -26.63 47.07 -28.01
CA GLN A 555 -27.41 48.22 -27.56
C GLN A 555 -28.83 47.75 -27.20
N PRO A 556 -29.39 48.17 -26.04
CA PRO A 556 -30.75 47.79 -25.69
C PRO A 556 -31.72 48.28 -26.76
N ILE A 557 -32.45 47.34 -27.37
CA ILE A 557 -33.56 47.65 -28.27
C ILE A 557 -34.58 48.46 -27.44
N PRO A 558 -34.99 49.69 -27.86
CA PRO A 558 -35.97 50.46 -27.12
C PRO A 558 -37.27 49.65 -27.01
N ARG A 559 -37.68 49.31 -25.79
CA ARG A 559 -39.01 48.71 -25.58
C ARG A 559 -40.04 49.76 -25.98
N GLN A 560 -40.88 49.44 -26.96
CA GLN A 560 -42.13 50.16 -27.19
C GLN A 560 -42.93 50.11 -25.88
N SER A 561 -43.13 51.27 -25.28
CA SER A 561 -43.86 51.45 -24.04
C SER A 561 -45.26 50.84 -24.15
N ALA A 562 -45.51 49.78 -23.39
CA ALA A 562 -46.87 49.32 -23.11
C ALA A 562 -47.64 50.45 -22.40
N PRO A 563 -48.94 50.67 -22.72
CA PRO A 563 -49.73 51.71 -22.09
C PRO A 563 -49.87 51.43 -20.58
N LYS A 564 -49.60 52.45 -19.76
CA LYS A 564 -49.70 52.39 -18.30
C LYS A 564 -51.13 52.05 -17.87
N PRO A 565 -51.37 51.07 -16.98
CA PRO A 565 -52.67 50.91 -16.33
C PRO A 565 -53.00 52.14 -15.48
N GLN A 566 -54.26 52.57 -15.51
CA GLN A 566 -54.77 53.67 -14.70
C GLN A 566 -54.66 53.39 -13.19
N VAL A 567 -54.39 54.46 -12.45
CA VAL A 567 -54.20 54.51 -11.00
C VAL A 567 -55.50 54.17 -10.27
N VAL A 568 -55.47 53.15 -9.42
CA VAL A 568 -56.40 53.00 -8.28
C VAL A 568 -55.61 53.34 -7.02
N GLN A 569 -56.12 54.28 -6.23
CA GLN A 569 -55.49 54.72 -4.98
C GLN A 569 -55.55 53.60 -3.92
N PRO A 570 -54.45 53.32 -3.19
CA PRO A 570 -54.50 52.42 -2.03
C PRO A 570 -55.16 53.12 -0.81
N PRO A 571 -55.93 52.38 0.02
CA PRO A 571 -56.43 52.88 1.32
C PRO A 571 -55.30 53.03 2.37
N PRO A 572 -55.51 53.83 3.43
CA PRO A 572 -54.46 54.22 4.38
C PRO A 572 -53.94 53.05 5.24
N PRO A 573 -52.66 53.11 5.68
CA PRO A 573 -52.02 52.03 6.41
C PRO A 573 -52.50 51.90 7.87
N PRO A 574 -52.56 50.67 8.42
CA PRO A 574 -52.83 50.44 9.84
C PRO A 574 -51.65 50.86 10.74
N PRO A 575 -51.91 51.18 12.03
CA PRO A 575 -50.89 51.68 12.96
C PRO A 575 -49.83 50.62 13.32
N PRO A 576 -48.60 51.05 13.68
CA PRO A 576 -47.46 50.17 13.90
C PRO A 576 -47.62 49.28 15.14
N PRO A 577 -47.27 47.98 15.08
CA PRO A 577 -47.11 47.14 16.27
C PRO A 577 -45.93 47.61 17.13
N GLY A 578 -46.13 47.53 18.45
CA GLY A 578 -45.27 48.11 19.47
C GLY A 578 -43.81 47.65 19.47
N GLN A 579 -42.99 48.56 20.00
CA GLN A 579 -41.56 48.44 20.26
C GLN A 579 -41.22 47.16 21.05
N ALA A 580 -40.55 46.22 20.41
CA ALA A 580 -39.66 45.29 21.09
C ALA A 580 -38.25 45.89 21.10
N LYS A 581 -37.73 46.10 22.30
CA LYS A 581 -36.46 46.75 22.58
C LYS A 581 -35.30 46.02 21.90
N THR A 582 -34.52 46.77 21.15
CA THR A 582 -33.13 46.46 20.81
C THR A 582 -32.30 46.42 22.09
N SER A 583 -31.63 45.30 22.35
CA SER A 583 -30.42 45.29 23.17
C SER A 583 -29.24 45.07 22.25
N GLU A 584 -28.53 46.18 22.04
CA GLU A 584 -27.14 46.28 21.67
C GLU A 584 -26.28 45.50 22.69
N VAL A 585 -25.37 44.64 22.24
CA VAL A 585 -24.20 44.25 23.02
C VAL A 585 -23.00 44.26 22.09
N ASP A 586 -22.18 45.27 22.34
CA ASP A 586 -20.87 45.53 21.77
C ASP A 586 -19.79 44.63 22.40
N GLN A 587 -18.63 44.63 21.76
CA GLN A 587 -17.39 43.95 22.09
C GLN A 587 -16.97 44.05 23.57
N SER A 588 -16.44 42.94 24.14
CA SER A 588 -15.02 42.80 24.53
C SER A 588 -14.78 41.76 25.65
N GLN A 589 -13.82 40.87 25.38
CA GLN A 589 -12.84 40.23 26.28
C GLN A 589 -13.25 39.62 27.65
N SER A 590 -12.91 38.33 27.75
CA SER A 590 -12.19 37.64 28.84
C SER A 590 -12.94 36.71 29.82
N SER A 591 -12.29 35.55 29.99
CA SER A 591 -12.22 34.68 31.17
C SER A 591 -13.22 33.50 31.28
N ASP A 592 -12.69 32.34 30.88
CA ASP A 592 -12.46 31.18 31.74
C ASP A 592 -13.68 30.33 32.17
N LYS A 593 -13.84 29.18 31.48
CA LYS A 593 -14.16 27.89 32.14
C LYS A 593 -13.95 26.70 31.21
N ASN A 594 -13.06 25.83 31.68
CA ASN A 594 -12.77 24.48 31.19
C ASN A 594 -14.04 23.61 31.05
N PRO A 595 -14.07 22.69 30.09
CA PRO A 595 -14.29 21.30 30.47
C PRO A 595 -13.26 20.37 29.80
N ASP A 596 -12.43 19.77 30.65
CA ASP A 596 -11.85 18.46 30.42
C ASP A 596 -12.98 17.47 30.11
N ASP A 597 -13.09 17.03 28.84
CA ASP A 597 -13.57 15.69 28.44
C ASP A 597 -13.66 15.57 26.91
N ASN A 598 -12.52 15.70 26.21
CA ASN A 598 -12.42 15.14 24.86
C ASN A 598 -10.97 14.88 24.40
N LYS A 599 -10.23 14.07 25.18
CA LYS A 599 -8.96 13.49 24.71
C LYS A 599 -9.23 12.15 24.04
N LYS A 600 -9.38 12.14 22.70
CA LYS A 600 -9.20 10.89 21.96
C LYS A 600 -8.57 10.96 20.56
N ASN A 601 -8.40 12.13 19.92
CA ASN A 601 -7.91 12.17 18.53
C ASN A 601 -6.94 13.34 18.21
N ASP A 602 -5.95 13.62 19.06
CA ASP A 602 -4.87 14.55 18.69
C ASP A 602 -3.64 13.80 18.14
N PRO A 603 -3.01 14.27 17.05
CA PRO A 603 -1.67 13.83 16.67
C PRO A 603 -0.65 14.29 17.73
N PRO A 604 0.37 13.46 18.06
CA PRO A 604 1.23 13.75 19.18
C PRO A 604 2.18 14.94 18.90
N PRO A 605 2.55 15.74 19.91
CA PRO A 605 3.36 16.96 19.75
C PRO A 605 4.81 16.68 19.30
N PRO A 606 5.46 17.63 18.59
CA PRO A 606 6.81 17.50 18.06
C PRO A 606 7.83 17.55 19.21
N GLY A 607 8.20 16.36 19.67
CA GLY A 607 9.08 16.12 20.83
C GLY A 607 8.91 14.73 21.42
N SER A 608 7.76 14.07 21.15
CA SER A 608 7.46 12.69 21.54
C SER A 608 7.95 11.62 20.55
N ALA A 609 8.50 12.03 19.40
CA ALA A 609 9.07 11.10 18.41
C ALA A 609 10.23 10.28 19.00
N ALA A 610 10.97 10.82 19.98
CA ALA A 610 12.05 10.11 20.67
C ALA A 610 11.56 9.09 21.72
N SER A 611 10.33 9.20 22.23
CA SER A 611 9.75 8.25 23.21
C SER A 611 8.91 7.15 22.54
N GLY A 612 8.18 7.46 21.46
CA GLY A 612 7.55 6.46 20.58
C GLY A 612 8.56 5.59 19.84
N PHE A 613 9.77 6.11 19.62
CA PHE A 613 10.92 5.44 19.02
C PHE A 613 11.37 4.19 19.78
N TRP A 614 11.46 4.24 21.11
CA TRP A 614 11.81 3.07 21.93
C TRP A 614 10.66 2.08 22.09
N TRP A 615 9.42 2.55 22.07
CA TRP A 615 8.24 1.68 22.13
C TRP A 615 8.00 0.89 20.84
N ALA A 616 8.21 1.49 19.66
CA ALA A 616 8.04 0.80 18.38
C ALA A 616 9.15 -0.24 18.12
N ILE A 617 10.41 0.11 18.43
CA ILE A 617 11.55 -0.84 18.40
C ILE A 617 11.34 -1.93 19.47
N GLY A 618 10.89 -1.55 20.67
CA GLY A 618 10.59 -2.46 21.77
C GLY A 618 9.42 -3.41 21.47
N LEU A 619 8.39 -2.99 20.76
CA LEU A 619 7.25 -3.84 20.41
C LEU A 619 7.56 -4.78 19.24
N GLY A 620 8.26 -4.31 18.20
CA GLY A 620 8.62 -5.14 17.04
C GLY A 620 9.75 -6.14 17.36
N ALA A 621 10.90 -5.64 17.81
CA ALA A 621 12.05 -6.48 18.14
C ALA A 621 11.85 -7.20 19.49
N GLY A 622 11.27 -6.52 20.48
CA GLY A 622 10.96 -7.14 21.76
C GLY A 622 9.79 -8.12 21.67
N GLY A 623 8.80 -7.91 20.79
CA GLY A 623 7.75 -8.89 20.51
C GLY A 623 8.29 -10.18 19.90
N LEU A 624 9.19 -10.08 18.92
CA LEU A 624 9.86 -11.25 18.33
C LEU A 624 10.79 -11.96 19.34
N MET A 625 11.55 -11.19 20.15
CA MET A 625 12.37 -11.75 21.23
C MET A 625 11.52 -12.41 22.31
N LEU A 626 10.36 -11.84 22.66
CA LEU A 626 9.37 -12.44 23.56
C LEU A 626 8.81 -13.74 22.99
N LEU A 627 8.51 -13.80 21.69
CA LEU A 627 8.04 -15.03 21.05
C LEU A 627 9.12 -16.12 21.04
N ILE A 628 10.37 -15.78 20.75
CA ILE A 628 11.50 -16.71 20.81
C ILE A 628 11.72 -17.18 22.27
N ALA A 629 11.72 -16.24 23.22
CA ALA A 629 11.85 -16.53 24.65
C ALA A 629 10.69 -17.41 25.15
N ALA A 630 9.45 -17.14 24.73
CA ALA A 630 8.27 -17.93 25.06
C ALA A 630 8.37 -19.35 24.47
N GLY A 631 8.87 -19.52 23.25
CA GLY A 631 9.11 -20.83 22.66
C GLY A 631 10.18 -21.64 23.42
N VAL A 632 11.28 -20.99 23.82
CA VAL A 632 12.31 -21.62 24.66
C VAL A 632 11.75 -21.95 26.04
N ALA A 633 11.04 -21.02 26.67
CA ALA A 633 10.39 -21.21 27.96
C ALA A 633 9.35 -22.34 27.93
N LEU A 634 8.58 -22.47 26.84
CA LEU A 634 7.63 -23.56 26.64
C LEU A 634 8.34 -24.92 26.57
N ILE A 635 9.45 -25.02 25.83
CA ILE A 635 10.24 -26.26 25.76
C ILE A 635 10.78 -26.63 27.15
N LEU A 636 11.38 -25.66 27.86
CA LEU A 636 11.90 -25.86 29.20
C LEU A 636 10.78 -26.22 30.19
N TRP A 637 9.62 -25.59 30.09
CA TRP A 637 8.44 -25.88 30.90
C TRP A 637 7.88 -27.27 30.63
N LEU A 638 7.77 -27.69 29.36
CA LEU A 638 7.31 -29.05 29.01
C LEU A 638 8.24 -30.11 29.59
N LYS A 639 9.56 -29.90 29.52
CA LYS A 639 10.56 -30.79 30.13
C LYS A 639 10.47 -30.78 31.66
N ALA A 640 10.38 -29.60 32.27
CA ALA A 640 10.24 -29.45 33.72
C ALA A 640 8.94 -30.10 34.23
N ARG A 641 7.83 -29.91 33.53
CA ARG A 641 6.53 -30.54 33.84
C ARG A 641 6.59 -32.05 33.69
N ARG A 642 7.24 -32.58 32.65
CA ARG A 642 7.43 -34.02 32.47
C ARG A 642 8.28 -34.60 33.59
N ARG A 643 9.39 -33.95 33.97
CA ARG A 643 10.23 -34.34 35.13
C ARG A 643 9.45 -34.29 36.44
N ALA A 644 8.68 -33.22 36.68
CA ALA A 644 7.86 -33.08 37.88
C ALA A 644 6.78 -34.17 37.97
N ARG A 645 6.12 -34.51 36.85
CA ARG A 645 5.16 -35.61 36.78
C ARG A 645 5.81 -36.96 37.10
N ARG A 646 7.02 -37.23 36.60
CA ARG A 646 7.76 -38.46 36.89
C ARG A 646 8.23 -38.53 38.34
N ARG A 647 8.68 -37.42 38.91
CA ARG A 647 9.13 -37.33 40.31
C ARG A 647 7.98 -37.46 41.31
N ASN A 648 6.81 -36.96 40.96
CA ASN A 648 5.62 -36.94 41.82
C ASN A 648 4.56 -37.98 41.40
N ALA A 649 4.97 -39.09 40.77
CA ALA A 649 4.04 -40.14 40.40
C ALA A 649 3.35 -40.74 41.65
N PRO A 650 2.06 -41.14 41.59
CA PRO A 650 1.34 -41.63 42.77
C PRO A 650 1.99 -42.87 43.40
N ALA A 651 2.48 -43.80 42.58
CA ALA A 651 3.13 -45.02 43.05
C ALA A 651 4.67 -44.83 43.16
N PRO A 652 5.31 -45.20 44.28
CA PRO A 652 6.78 -45.12 44.41
C PRO A 652 7.57 -45.87 43.32
N PRO A 653 7.16 -47.07 42.84
CA PRO A 653 7.84 -47.75 41.72
C PRO A 653 7.80 -46.97 40.39
N ASP A 654 6.74 -46.19 40.14
CA ASP A 654 6.63 -45.35 38.95
C ASP A 654 7.61 -44.18 39.00
N ARG A 655 7.95 -43.69 40.20
CA ARG A 655 8.96 -42.63 40.39
C ARG A 655 10.36 -43.13 40.03
N ILE A 656 10.68 -44.38 40.35
CA ILE A 656 11.95 -45.03 40.02
C ILE A 656 12.06 -45.26 38.51
N SER A 657 11.01 -45.82 37.90
CA SER A 657 10.94 -45.99 36.44
C SER A 657 11.01 -44.65 35.70
N GLY A 658 10.38 -43.61 36.26
CA GLY A 658 10.44 -42.23 35.78
C GLY A 658 11.84 -41.61 35.89
N GLY A 659 12.58 -41.90 36.96
CA GLY A 659 13.96 -41.46 37.14
C GLY A 659 14.91 -42.06 36.08
N TRP A 660 14.78 -43.36 35.78
CA TRP A 660 15.55 -43.99 34.70
C TRP A 660 15.23 -43.39 33.33
N ASN A 661 13.94 -43.16 33.03
CA ASN A 661 13.52 -42.50 31.80
C ASN A 661 14.06 -41.07 31.67
N GLN A 662 14.35 -40.39 32.78
CA GLN A 662 14.97 -39.07 32.77
C GLN A 662 16.43 -39.11 32.30
N VAL A 663 17.20 -40.13 32.71
CA VAL A 663 18.60 -40.32 32.26
C VAL A 663 18.64 -40.58 30.76
N LEU A 664 17.74 -41.44 30.26
CA LEU A 664 17.62 -41.74 28.83
C LEU A 664 17.20 -40.52 28.01
N ASP A 665 16.30 -39.68 28.54
CA ASP A 665 15.85 -38.45 27.86
C ASP A 665 17.00 -37.43 27.75
N GLU A 666 17.80 -37.25 28.79
CA GLU A 666 18.97 -36.35 28.76
C GLU A 666 20.03 -36.86 27.77
N ALA A 667 20.32 -38.17 27.76
CA ALA A 667 21.21 -38.78 26.78
C ALA A 667 20.69 -38.60 25.33
N THR A 668 19.37 -38.71 25.14
CA THR A 668 18.72 -38.45 23.84
C THR A 668 18.89 -37.00 23.40
N ASP A 669 18.83 -36.05 24.32
CA ASP A 669 19.05 -34.63 24.05
C ASP A 669 20.51 -34.29 23.72
N PHE A 670 21.48 -35.10 24.17
CA PHE A 670 22.87 -35.07 23.71
C PHE A 670 23.11 -35.78 22.38
N GLY A 671 22.07 -36.39 21.79
CA GLY A 671 22.08 -37.00 20.47
C GLY A 671 22.25 -38.52 20.48
N TRP A 672 22.11 -39.19 21.63
CA TRP A 672 22.13 -40.65 21.70
C TRP A 672 20.73 -41.24 21.45
N ALA A 673 20.53 -41.95 20.35
CA ALA A 673 19.26 -42.62 20.08
C ALA A 673 19.20 -43.93 20.88
N VAL A 674 18.29 -44.00 21.87
CA VAL A 674 18.04 -45.23 22.63
C VAL A 674 17.45 -46.30 21.70
N PRO A 675 18.09 -47.47 21.53
CA PRO A 675 17.52 -48.55 20.71
C PRO A 675 16.27 -49.16 21.38
N ASP A 676 15.18 -49.36 20.62
CA ASP A 676 13.85 -49.77 21.11
C ASP A 676 13.76 -51.18 21.75
N ARG A 677 14.87 -51.90 21.94
CA ARG A 677 14.91 -53.31 22.38
C ARG A 677 15.97 -53.64 23.42
N ARG A 678 16.53 -52.64 24.11
CA ARG A 678 17.55 -52.88 25.15
C ARG A 678 16.95 -52.86 26.55
N THR A 679 17.47 -53.74 27.40
CA THR A 679 17.16 -53.73 28.84
C THR A 679 17.80 -52.51 29.52
N ARG A 680 17.37 -52.14 30.74
CA ARG A 680 17.98 -51.00 31.47
C ARG A 680 19.48 -51.20 31.66
N SER A 681 19.89 -52.43 31.99
CA SER A 681 21.30 -52.81 32.16
C SER A 681 22.13 -52.67 30.87
N GLU A 682 21.59 -53.07 29.71
CA GLU A 682 22.27 -52.92 28.42
C GLU A 682 22.35 -51.47 27.94
N ALA A 683 21.32 -50.66 28.24
CA ALA A 683 21.33 -49.23 27.95
C ALA A 683 22.32 -48.49 28.86
N ALA A 684 22.47 -48.90 30.12
CA ALA A 684 23.40 -48.34 31.07
C ALA A 684 24.87 -48.61 30.71
N ALA A 685 25.18 -49.83 30.25
CA ALA A 685 26.53 -50.18 29.80
C ALA A 685 26.97 -49.31 28.61
N ASP A 686 26.09 -49.09 27.64
CA ASP A 686 26.33 -48.20 26.50
C ASP A 686 26.51 -46.73 26.92
N LEU A 687 25.75 -46.28 27.93
CA LEU A 687 25.87 -44.92 28.46
C LEU A 687 27.19 -44.74 29.21
N ASP A 688 27.61 -45.69 30.03
CA ASP A 688 28.88 -45.62 30.75
C ASP A 688 30.09 -45.72 29.84
N GLU A 689 30.04 -46.52 28.76
CA GLU A 689 31.09 -46.55 27.75
C GLU A 689 31.27 -45.19 27.05
N ARG A 690 30.16 -44.45 26.84
CA ARG A 690 30.16 -43.18 26.09
C ARG A 690 30.36 -41.95 26.96
N PHE A 691 29.89 -41.97 28.20
CA PHE A 691 29.78 -40.80 29.06
C PHE A 691 30.44 -40.97 30.44
N ALA A 692 30.93 -42.17 30.79
CA ALA A 692 31.60 -42.46 32.06
C ALA A 692 30.81 -42.02 33.31
N THR A 693 29.53 -42.36 33.37
CA THR A 693 28.52 -41.77 34.28
C THR A 693 28.15 -42.60 35.51
N GLY A 694 28.59 -43.85 35.61
CA GLY A 694 28.19 -44.77 36.70
C GLY A 694 26.72 -45.23 36.62
N THR A 695 26.10 -45.15 35.44
CA THR A 695 24.69 -45.48 35.19
C THR A 695 24.37 -46.97 35.32
N VAL A 696 25.36 -47.87 35.26
CA VAL A 696 25.14 -49.33 35.42
C VAL A 696 24.62 -49.68 36.82
N LEU A 697 25.13 -49.04 37.87
CA LEU A 697 24.65 -49.25 39.23
C LEU A 697 23.22 -48.73 39.39
N LEU A 698 22.95 -47.54 38.85
CA LEU A 698 21.63 -46.90 38.86
C LEU A 698 20.57 -47.75 38.13
N ALA A 699 20.93 -48.39 37.02
CA ALA A 699 20.04 -49.28 36.28
C ALA A 699 19.71 -50.57 37.04
N ARG A 700 20.72 -51.19 37.67
CA ARG A 700 20.52 -52.37 38.52
C ARG A 700 19.63 -52.08 39.71
N GLU A 701 19.83 -50.93 40.35
CA GLU A 701 19.03 -50.47 41.47
C GLU A 701 17.58 -50.16 41.06
N ALA A 702 17.40 -49.57 39.87
CA ALA A 702 16.07 -49.37 39.30
C ALA A 702 15.34 -50.69 39.01
N ASP A 703 16.04 -51.69 38.47
CA ASP A 703 15.45 -53.01 38.19
C ASP A 703 15.13 -53.77 39.49
N ALA A 704 16.04 -53.75 40.46
CA ALA A 704 15.84 -54.40 41.76
C ALA A 704 14.65 -53.82 42.54
N ARG A 705 14.45 -52.49 42.49
CA ARG A 705 13.33 -51.84 43.21
C ARG A 705 12.00 -51.88 42.46
N VAL A 706 12.01 -51.98 41.13
CA VAL A 706 10.77 -52.03 40.34
C VAL A 706 10.21 -53.46 40.23
N PHE A 707 11.08 -54.47 40.15
CA PHE A 707 10.69 -55.87 39.98
C PHE A 707 10.98 -56.76 41.21
N GLY A 708 11.52 -56.17 42.28
CA GLY A 708 11.78 -56.87 43.53
C GLY A 708 10.50 -57.16 44.32
N PRO A 709 10.55 -58.12 45.27
CA PRO A 709 9.42 -58.48 46.10
C PRO A 709 9.11 -57.45 47.20
N ASP A 710 10.04 -56.55 47.51
CA ASP A 710 9.92 -55.58 48.59
C ASP A 710 9.13 -54.33 48.17
N ALA A 711 8.27 -53.83 49.06
CA ALA A 711 7.54 -52.59 48.82
C ALA A 711 8.49 -51.40 48.90
N VAL A 712 8.48 -50.55 47.86
CA VAL A 712 9.27 -49.32 47.80
C VAL A 712 8.60 -48.22 48.62
N ASP A 713 9.33 -47.64 49.57
CA ASP A 713 8.88 -46.49 50.35
C ASP A 713 9.22 -45.15 49.66
N ASP A 714 8.64 -44.06 50.16
CA ASP A 714 8.84 -42.71 49.62
C ASP A 714 10.28 -42.20 49.81
N GLU A 715 10.99 -42.66 50.85
CA GLU A 715 12.36 -42.25 51.17
C GLU A 715 13.37 -42.84 50.16
N GLN A 716 13.21 -44.11 49.82
CA GLN A 716 13.97 -44.82 48.80
C GLN A 716 13.77 -44.21 47.42
N ALA A 717 12.53 -43.85 47.07
CA ALA A 717 12.25 -43.14 45.83
C ALA A 717 12.93 -41.76 45.78
N ALA A 718 12.97 -41.03 46.91
CA ALA A 718 13.66 -39.74 46.99
C ALA A 718 15.18 -39.88 46.85
N ARG A 719 15.79 -40.88 47.50
CA ARG A 719 17.23 -41.20 47.38
C ARG A 719 17.62 -41.54 45.95
N PHE A 720 16.81 -42.36 45.27
CA PHE A 720 17.04 -42.71 43.87
C PHE A 720 17.07 -41.47 42.95
N TRP A 721 16.20 -40.48 43.20
CA TRP A 721 16.22 -39.23 42.43
C TRP A 721 17.49 -38.39 42.66
N THR A 722 18.13 -38.47 43.82
CA THR A 722 19.42 -37.82 44.07
C THR A 722 20.54 -38.46 43.24
N GLU A 723 20.51 -39.78 43.07
CA GLU A 723 21.49 -40.50 42.22
C GLU A 723 21.24 -40.24 40.73
N VAL A 724 19.97 -40.14 40.31
CA VAL A 724 19.60 -39.67 38.96
C VAL A 724 20.16 -38.27 38.71
N ASP A 725 20.03 -37.35 39.67
CA ASP A 725 20.56 -35.99 39.53
C ASP A 725 22.09 -35.97 39.42
N ALA A 726 22.80 -36.85 40.13
CA ALA A 726 24.24 -37.04 39.99
C ALA A 726 24.63 -37.60 38.61
N ALA A 727 23.90 -38.59 38.10
CA ALA A 727 24.13 -39.16 36.77
C ALA A 727 23.89 -38.13 35.65
N LEU A 728 22.85 -37.28 35.77
CA LEU A 728 22.58 -36.19 34.84
C LEU A 728 23.69 -35.13 34.83
N LEU A 729 24.25 -34.81 36.00
CA LEU A 729 25.42 -33.92 36.09
C LEU A 729 26.63 -34.56 35.37
N GLY A 730 26.85 -35.86 35.58
CA GLY A 730 27.86 -36.64 34.87
C GLY A 730 27.73 -36.54 33.35
N LEU A 731 26.52 -36.71 32.79
CA LEU A 731 26.25 -36.58 31.35
C LEU A 731 26.62 -35.19 30.79
N GLN A 732 26.55 -34.14 31.62
CA GLN A 732 26.88 -32.77 31.24
C GLN A 732 28.38 -32.45 31.34
N THR A 733 29.16 -33.24 32.10
CA THR A 733 30.61 -33.09 32.20
C THR A 733 31.29 -33.40 30.86
N GLY A 734 32.46 -32.79 30.59
CA GLY A 734 33.18 -32.95 29.31
C GLY A 734 32.60 -32.19 28.09
N HIS A 735 31.41 -31.59 28.20
CA HIS A 735 30.76 -30.87 27.10
C HIS A 735 30.90 -29.34 27.24
N GLY A 736 31.19 -28.62 26.13
CA GLY A 736 31.30 -27.15 26.13
C GLY A 736 29.95 -26.43 26.37
N ARG A 737 30.01 -25.16 26.81
CA ARG A 737 28.82 -24.34 27.18
C ARG A 737 27.72 -24.35 26.12
N TRP A 738 28.09 -24.24 24.84
CA TRP A 738 27.14 -24.25 23.71
C TRP A 738 26.44 -25.60 23.50
N ARG A 739 27.15 -26.71 23.73
CA ARG A 739 26.59 -28.05 23.56
C ARG A 739 25.59 -28.38 24.66
N ARG A 740 25.83 -27.91 25.89
CA ARG A 740 24.88 -27.99 27.01
C ARG A 740 23.61 -27.17 26.75
N LEU A 741 23.76 -25.94 26.27
CA LEU A 741 22.62 -25.08 25.96
C LEU A 741 21.74 -25.67 24.85
N ARG A 742 22.38 -26.27 23.84
CA ARG A 742 21.70 -26.96 22.74
C ARG A 742 20.92 -28.19 23.21
N ALA A 743 21.48 -29.00 24.11
CA ALA A 743 20.80 -30.16 24.69
C ALA A 743 19.56 -29.74 25.50
N ARG A 744 19.65 -28.68 26.32
CA ARG A 744 18.51 -28.18 27.10
C ARG A 744 17.30 -27.80 26.24
N VAL A 745 17.52 -27.15 25.10
CA VAL A 745 16.46 -26.68 24.19
C VAL A 745 16.12 -27.72 23.09
N SER A 746 16.74 -28.91 23.13
CA SER A 746 16.40 -30.01 22.22
C SER A 746 14.97 -30.49 22.44
N ILE A 747 14.25 -30.81 21.36
CA ILE A 747 12.93 -31.44 21.39
C ILE A 747 12.99 -32.95 21.16
N ALA A 748 14.20 -33.53 21.10
CA ALA A 748 14.40 -34.94 20.79
C ALA A 748 13.77 -35.85 21.85
N SER A 749 14.01 -35.58 23.13
CA SER A 749 13.41 -36.32 24.25
C SER A 749 11.88 -36.22 24.30
N LEU A 750 11.31 -35.06 23.93
CA LEU A 750 9.85 -34.86 23.90
C LEU A 750 9.13 -35.71 22.83
N ARG A 751 9.85 -36.17 21.81
CA ARG A 751 9.31 -37.06 20.76
C ARG A 751 9.40 -38.55 21.15
N ARG A 752 10.11 -38.87 22.23
CA ARG A 752 10.19 -40.22 22.77
C ARG A 752 8.89 -40.51 23.52
N GLU A 753 8.19 -41.58 23.13
CA GLU A 753 7.07 -42.12 23.90
C GLU A 753 7.64 -42.86 25.11
N ASP A 754 7.13 -42.55 26.30
CA ASP A 754 7.40 -43.33 27.50
C ASP A 754 6.75 -44.69 27.27
N GLY A 755 7.56 -45.70 26.93
CA GLY A 755 7.08 -47.01 26.52
C GLY A 755 6.05 -47.56 27.50
N ARG A 756 4.78 -47.56 27.09
CA ARG A 756 3.78 -48.52 27.56
C ARG A 756 3.95 -49.77 26.71
N ARG A 757 4.85 -50.66 27.12
CA ARG A 757 4.81 -52.08 26.78
C ARG A 757 5.26 -52.87 27.99
#